data_AF-A0A2H5W6B5-F1
#
_entry.id   AF-A0A2H5W6B5-F1
#
_cell.length_a   1.000
_cell.length_b   1.000
_cell.length_c   1.000
_cell.angle_alpha   90.00
_cell.angle_beta   90.00
_cell.angle_gamma   90.00
#
_symmetry.space_group_name_H-M   'P 1'
#
loop_
_entity.id
_entity.type
_entity.pdbx_description
1 polymer ?
#
loop_
_entity_poly.entity_id
_entity_poly.type
_entity_poly.pdbx_seq_one_letter_code
_entity_poly.pdbx_strand_id
1 'polypeptide(L)'
;MATRNPSFLDLDYSRYNFRDTVEYVYRTPKGLTREIVAEISAIKGEPEWMRDFRLRAYEIFIRKPMPTWGADLSGVNFDEYTYYLRPTDRKGRTWDEVPEEIRRTFERLGIPEAERKFLAGVGAQYECLAGDTRVFTHRGPVPIRDVQPGDIVFSFDEDQGRLVPARVKALAYKGEREVFEVKVGTRKLKATANHPFLVLEYERAPGRRRGRYRRTWKYLYELKPGDLVAVAKRLPDVGRPYRLERPEAPDGRGWRYNPIALPEETSPDLMWWLGLYVGDGTIHRDGPRKARVELAIPASDTALRGELQRVTTRLFGVPARNGDAHRMTVYSTLLARYLEQNGFDGDARTKRVPSWVFTLPRDQVLSFIGGYVDADGYVRSHPKSHDVILTSVNKPLLQDVQALCVQSGLATSHIHRFESKHPLEPTRAIVGYRLQISGEVEQIGVRSPQRMNRLGLKKYYHDYSSAHGTTFRDHVNEDIGFVRVDSITPAGTEAVYDIEVEGPHNFVAEGLIVHNSEVVYHHIREDLAKKGVIFVDTDTAVREYPDLVRPYFGTVVPPEDNKFAALNSAVWSGGSFVYVPAGVRVDIPLQAYFRINAENVGQFERTLIIAEEGAYVHYIEGCLPAGEQVSVGDRWVNVESIKPGDLVVAHTGRKARVRAVMVRPYRGDMLTIRPVSPYNAFRLTPEHPVWVVRRRDVLVRRRPRNGWLPEADTQKLRAALPQYVPAGELEVGDFLVFPKVRSEGHNPKYSPQLLKLLGYYLAEGSAFVHGKPTVSFTFGDHETDVIAEVVSLIRELTGRHPYVVPLKGRHAVNVIVQSEELMNLCVEACGKGAADKRLSEELMKLPPEQIRPLLEAYFRGDGNVCDKGNSIMYRAATASEKLAQQIQELLARQGIFASIQVRPGGVDMVQGRRIRRKDQYIIVYTLDKRWSLVRETDDYFLVPIRAIERTPYEGFVFNLDVEGLQSYLVRGFAVHNCTAPIYSKDSLHSAVVEIIAKRGAHVRYTTIQNWSKNVYNLVTKRAVAYEDATVEWIDGNMGSKVTMKYPCVYLLGKGAKAEILSVAYAGAGQHQDSGGKVIHGAPYTTSTITSKSISKDGGRTTYRGLVKVPKGSVGVKVNVRCDALILDEKSRSDTYPYMEIEEERVTIAHEATVGKISDDQIFYLMSRGLTEAEALALIVLGFIEPFAKVLPMEYAIELNRLIQLEMEGAVG
;
A
#
# COMPACT_ATOMS: atom_id res chain seq x y z
N MET A 1 -60.83 -36.64 1.61
CA MET A 1 -60.26 -37.60 2.59
C MET A 1 -58.86 -37.12 2.95
N ALA A 2 -58.44 -37.30 4.20
CA ALA A 2 -57.23 -36.69 4.74
C ALA A 2 -56.11 -37.70 4.97
N THR A 3 -54.85 -37.26 4.82
CA THR A 3 -53.69 -37.86 5.47
C THR A 3 -52.75 -36.76 5.97
N ARG A 4 -52.47 -36.82 7.27
CA ARG A 4 -51.79 -35.84 8.12
C ARG A 4 -50.39 -35.44 7.61
N ASN A 5 -50.08 -34.15 7.64
CA ASN A 5 -48.71 -33.66 7.85
C ASN A 5 -48.37 -33.76 9.36
N PRO A 6 -47.27 -34.43 9.76
CA PRO A 6 -46.70 -34.30 11.10
C PRO A 6 -45.79 -33.06 11.17
N SER A 7 -45.86 -32.35 12.30
CA SER A 7 -44.96 -31.25 12.65
C SER A 7 -43.53 -31.73 12.88
N PHE A 8 -42.53 -31.11 12.25
CA PHE A 8 -41.12 -31.25 12.61
C PHE A 8 -40.67 -30.08 13.51
N LEU A 9 -41.14 -30.11 14.75
CA LEU A 9 -40.59 -29.35 15.86
C LEU A 9 -40.33 -30.34 16.99
N ASP A 10 -39.11 -30.88 17.02
CA ASP A 10 -38.43 -31.43 18.20
C ASP A 10 -37.02 -31.91 17.77
N LEU A 11 -36.04 -31.03 17.93
CA LEU A 11 -34.61 -31.39 17.88
C LEU A 11 -34.01 -31.18 19.25
N ASP A 12 -33.70 -32.28 19.93
CA ASP A 12 -33.08 -32.31 21.25
C ASP A 12 -31.61 -31.85 21.17
N TYR A 13 -31.35 -30.65 21.70
CA TYR A 13 -30.03 -30.01 21.72
C TYR A 13 -29.05 -30.57 22.76
N SER A 14 -29.44 -31.57 23.57
CA SER A 14 -28.59 -32.15 24.62
C SER A 14 -27.28 -32.79 24.12
N ARG A 15 -27.19 -33.10 22.81
CA ARG A 15 -26.07 -33.86 22.20
C ARG A 15 -24.86 -33.03 21.76
N TYR A 16 -24.92 -31.70 21.78
CA TYR A 16 -23.83 -30.81 21.30
C TYR A 16 -22.95 -30.22 22.41
N ASN A 17 -23.05 -30.72 23.64
CA ASN A 17 -22.38 -30.15 24.81
C ASN A 17 -21.00 -30.79 25.08
N PHE A 18 -20.00 -30.47 24.24
CA PHE A 18 -18.59 -30.72 24.53
C PHE A 18 -17.90 -29.43 25.03
N ARG A 19 -16.86 -29.57 25.85
CA ARG A 19 -16.18 -28.48 26.56
C ARG A 19 -14.70 -28.54 26.26
N ASP A 20 -14.10 -27.42 25.91
CA ASP A 20 -12.68 -27.35 25.59
C ASP A 20 -11.97 -26.16 26.23
N THR A 21 -10.75 -26.42 26.69
CA THR A 21 -9.95 -25.50 27.51
C THR A 21 -8.72 -25.05 26.76
N VAL A 22 -8.75 -23.81 26.28
CA VAL A 22 -7.56 -23.09 25.80
C VAL A 22 -6.61 -22.87 26.99
N GLU A 23 -5.32 -23.18 26.82
CA GLU A 23 -4.28 -22.83 27.79
C GLU A 23 -3.84 -21.37 27.60
N TYR A 24 -4.00 -20.58 28.66
CA TYR A 24 -3.55 -19.19 28.74
C TYR A 24 -2.35 -19.14 29.69
N VAL A 25 -1.37 -18.26 29.44
CA VAL A 25 -0.21 -18.07 30.35
C VAL A 25 -0.68 -17.71 31.76
N TYR A 26 -1.80 -16.99 31.85
CA TYR A 26 -2.56 -16.84 33.08
C TYR A 26 -4.05 -16.70 32.78
N ARG A 27 -4.90 -17.36 33.56
CA ARG A 27 -6.37 -17.28 33.52
C ARG A 27 -6.92 -17.20 34.93
N THR A 28 -7.80 -16.24 35.20
CA THR A 28 -8.50 -16.18 36.49
C THR A 28 -9.48 -17.36 36.64
N PRO A 29 -9.78 -17.82 37.87
CA PRO A 29 -10.92 -18.69 38.13
C PRO A 29 -12.24 -18.11 37.57
N LYS A 30 -13.27 -18.97 37.51
CA LYS A 30 -14.64 -18.54 37.22
C LYS A 30 -15.22 -17.76 38.40
N GLY A 31 -16.10 -16.81 38.10
CA GLY A 31 -16.66 -15.89 39.08
C GLY A 31 -15.70 -14.76 39.45
N LEU A 32 -16.18 -13.83 40.28
CA LEU A 32 -15.46 -12.60 40.60
C LEU A 32 -15.25 -12.46 42.12
N THR A 33 -13.99 -12.55 42.54
CA THR A 33 -13.59 -12.34 43.95
C THR A 33 -12.66 -11.15 44.10
N ARG A 34 -12.50 -10.67 45.34
CA ARG A 34 -11.62 -9.55 45.68
C ARG A 34 -10.15 -9.86 45.37
N GLU A 35 -9.77 -11.13 45.55
CA GLU A 35 -8.44 -11.67 45.30
C GLU A 35 -8.14 -11.64 43.80
N ILE A 36 -9.08 -12.13 42.96
CA ILE A 36 -8.98 -12.06 41.49
C ILE A 36 -8.76 -10.63 41.02
N VAL A 37 -9.49 -9.66 41.58
CA VAL A 37 -9.38 -8.24 41.20
C VAL A 37 -8.02 -7.65 41.60
N ALA A 38 -7.49 -8.00 42.77
CA ALA A 38 -6.14 -7.61 43.19
C ALA A 38 -5.06 -8.26 42.31
N GLU A 39 -5.25 -9.52 41.93
CA GLU A 39 -4.33 -10.33 41.12
C GLU A 39 -4.24 -9.81 39.69
N ILE A 40 -5.36 -9.42 39.07
CA ILE A 40 -5.40 -8.72 37.76
C ILE A 40 -4.49 -7.47 37.80
N SER A 41 -4.62 -6.65 38.85
CA SER A 41 -3.85 -5.40 38.97
C SER A 41 -2.35 -5.67 39.15
N ALA A 42 -1.99 -6.67 39.96
CA ALA A 42 -0.61 -7.11 40.16
C ALA A 42 0.03 -7.64 38.85
N ILE A 43 -0.70 -8.46 38.09
CA ILE A 43 -0.24 -9.04 36.82
C ILE A 43 0.00 -7.96 35.74
N LYS A 44 -0.82 -6.91 35.74
CA LYS A 44 -0.70 -5.78 34.81
C LYS A 44 0.42 -4.81 35.17
N GLY A 45 0.97 -4.88 36.38
CA GLY A 45 1.98 -3.95 36.88
C GLY A 45 1.42 -2.52 37.02
N GLU A 46 0.19 -2.41 37.51
CA GLU A 46 -0.52 -1.14 37.70
C GLU A 46 -0.07 -0.40 38.97
N PRO A 47 -0.16 0.95 39.00
CA PRO A 47 0.10 1.74 40.20
C PRO A 47 -0.96 1.50 41.28
N GLU A 48 -0.59 1.68 42.56
CA GLU A 48 -1.43 1.40 43.73
C GLU A 48 -2.84 2.03 43.67
N TRP A 49 -2.95 3.27 43.21
CA TRP A 49 -4.25 3.95 43.08
C TRP A 49 -5.22 3.25 42.13
N MET A 50 -4.72 2.55 41.10
CA MET A 50 -5.55 1.78 40.16
C MET A 50 -6.03 0.47 40.80
N ARG A 51 -5.17 -0.18 41.59
CA ARG A 51 -5.54 -1.35 42.39
C ARG A 51 -6.66 -1.00 43.37
N ASP A 52 -6.55 0.11 44.09
CA ASP A 52 -7.57 0.59 45.02
C ASP A 52 -8.88 0.98 44.30
N PHE A 53 -8.78 1.57 43.11
CA PHE A 53 -9.93 1.87 42.26
C PHE A 53 -10.67 0.59 41.84
N ARG A 54 -9.94 -0.43 41.36
CA ARG A 54 -10.51 -1.74 40.99
C ARG A 54 -11.19 -2.44 42.17
N LEU A 55 -10.55 -2.45 43.35
CA LEU A 55 -11.08 -3.10 44.56
C LEU A 55 -12.37 -2.41 45.05
N ARG A 56 -12.40 -1.08 45.04
CA ARG A 56 -13.61 -0.30 45.33
C ARG A 56 -14.73 -0.57 44.33
N ALA A 57 -14.40 -0.64 43.04
CA ALA A 57 -15.35 -0.97 41.99
C ALA A 57 -15.97 -2.36 42.17
N TYR A 58 -15.17 -3.34 42.61
CA TYR A 58 -15.65 -4.68 42.98
C TYR A 58 -16.66 -4.64 44.14
N GLU A 59 -16.32 -3.95 45.25
CA GLU A 59 -17.21 -3.80 46.40
C GLU A 59 -18.54 -3.14 46.02
N ILE A 60 -18.52 -2.16 45.11
CA ILE A 60 -19.71 -1.51 44.54
C ILE A 60 -20.51 -2.46 43.63
N PHE A 61 -19.83 -3.27 42.81
CA PHE A 61 -20.48 -4.26 41.94
C PHE A 61 -21.27 -5.29 42.74
N ILE A 62 -20.69 -5.82 43.83
CA ILE A 62 -21.36 -6.78 44.72
C ILE A 62 -22.57 -6.14 45.41
N ARG A 63 -22.44 -4.90 45.90
CA ARG A 63 -23.52 -4.20 46.61
C ARG A 63 -24.71 -3.79 45.73
N LYS A 64 -24.50 -3.51 44.43
CA LYS A 64 -25.58 -3.05 43.53
C LYS A 64 -26.47 -4.24 43.08
N PRO A 65 -27.81 -4.16 43.20
CA PRO A 65 -28.71 -5.17 42.64
C PRO A 65 -28.68 -5.13 41.10
N MET A 66 -29.17 -6.19 40.46
CA MET A 66 -29.45 -6.17 39.02
C MET A 66 -30.53 -5.12 38.70
N PRO A 67 -30.42 -4.41 37.56
CA PRO A 67 -31.45 -3.44 37.18
C PRO A 67 -32.75 -4.17 36.85
N THR A 68 -33.85 -3.67 37.42
CA THR A 68 -35.22 -4.15 37.18
C THR A 68 -35.90 -3.46 35.99
N TRP A 69 -35.13 -2.72 35.17
CA TRP A 69 -35.60 -1.89 34.07
C TRP A 69 -34.69 -2.06 32.85
N GLY A 70 -35.26 -1.91 31.66
CA GLY A 70 -34.57 -2.12 30.38
C GLY A 70 -34.99 -3.42 29.70
N ALA A 71 -34.04 -4.07 29.04
CA ALA A 71 -34.21 -5.43 28.52
C ALA A 71 -34.12 -6.48 29.64
N ASP A 72 -34.59 -7.69 29.40
CA ASP A 72 -34.51 -8.79 30.36
C ASP A 72 -33.07 -9.30 30.49
N LEU A 73 -32.54 -9.26 31.71
CA LEU A 73 -31.20 -9.73 32.08
C LEU A 73 -31.23 -10.92 33.05
N SER A 74 -32.39 -11.55 33.28
CA SER A 74 -32.56 -12.70 34.17
C SER A 74 -31.67 -13.90 33.81
N GLY A 75 -31.29 -14.03 32.53
CA GLY A 75 -30.36 -15.06 32.02
C GLY A 75 -28.87 -14.81 32.25
N VAL A 76 -28.46 -13.66 32.84
CA VAL A 76 -27.03 -13.33 33.01
C VAL A 76 -26.49 -13.90 34.33
N ASN A 77 -25.63 -14.93 34.26
CA ASN A 77 -24.96 -15.51 35.43
C ASN A 77 -23.48 -15.07 35.54
N PHE A 78 -23.19 -14.17 36.48
CA PHE A 78 -21.84 -13.61 36.67
C PHE A 78 -20.81 -14.62 37.18
N ASP A 79 -21.23 -15.68 37.88
CA ASP A 79 -20.32 -16.69 38.44
C ASP A 79 -19.83 -17.68 37.38
N GLU A 80 -20.45 -17.69 36.20
CA GLU A 80 -20.06 -18.57 35.10
C GLU A 80 -19.00 -17.98 34.17
N TYR A 81 -18.72 -16.68 34.26
CA TYR A 81 -17.75 -16.00 33.40
C TYR A 81 -16.32 -16.08 33.94
N THR A 82 -15.36 -16.02 33.03
CA THR A 82 -13.95 -15.72 33.29
C THR A 82 -13.68 -14.26 32.96
N TYR A 83 -13.01 -13.55 33.88
CA TYR A 83 -12.91 -12.08 33.84
C TYR A 83 -11.59 -11.53 33.30
N TYR A 84 -10.49 -12.30 33.39
CA TYR A 84 -9.20 -11.87 32.85
C TYR A 84 -8.34 -13.03 32.34
N LEU A 85 -7.61 -12.77 31.26
CA LEU A 85 -6.81 -13.71 30.48
C LEU A 85 -5.53 -12.98 30.03
N ARG A 86 -4.35 -13.56 30.25
CA ARG A 86 -3.05 -12.97 29.86
C ARG A 86 -2.35 -13.78 28.76
N PRO A 87 -1.90 -13.15 27.64
CA PRO A 87 -1.20 -13.88 26.58
C PRO A 87 0.33 -14.10 26.74
N THR A 88 1.14 -13.11 27.17
CA THR A 88 2.63 -13.17 27.02
C THR A 88 3.40 -12.11 27.88
N ASP A 89 4.74 -12.20 27.95
CA ASP A 89 5.64 -11.35 28.80
C ASP A 89 6.90 -10.78 28.06
N ARG A 90 7.20 -9.49 28.30
CA ARG A 90 8.43 -8.67 27.98
C ARG A 90 8.68 -8.05 26.58
N LYS A 91 9.33 -6.86 26.60
CA LYS A 91 9.83 -6.00 25.50
C LYS A 91 11.26 -5.49 25.84
N GLY A 92 12.10 -5.20 24.84
CA GLY A 92 13.40 -4.50 24.98
C GLY A 92 13.59 -3.47 23.85
N ARG A 93 14.42 -2.43 24.04
CA ARG A 93 14.49 -1.25 23.14
C ARG A 93 15.86 -0.95 22.50
N THR A 94 16.95 -1.62 22.90
CA THR A 94 18.29 -1.41 22.28
C THR A 94 18.99 -2.74 21.94
N TRP A 95 19.96 -2.72 21.01
CA TRP A 95 20.75 -3.91 20.65
C TRP A 95 21.52 -4.49 21.85
N ASP A 96 21.95 -3.63 22.78
CA ASP A 96 22.66 -4.02 23.98
C ASP A 96 21.77 -4.60 25.09
N GLU A 97 20.45 -4.52 24.94
CA GLU A 97 19.46 -5.23 25.78
C GLU A 97 19.07 -6.61 25.20
N VAL A 98 19.47 -6.93 23.97
CA VAL A 98 19.13 -8.23 23.34
C VAL A 98 19.89 -9.35 24.06
N PRO A 99 19.22 -10.42 24.56
CA PRO A 99 19.87 -11.50 25.29
C PRO A 99 21.07 -12.13 24.58
N GLU A 100 22.09 -12.47 25.36
CA GLU A 100 23.39 -13.04 24.93
C GLU A 100 23.24 -14.21 23.93
N GLU A 101 22.27 -15.09 24.16
CA GLU A 101 22.00 -16.27 23.33
C GLU A 101 21.50 -15.91 21.93
N ILE A 102 20.72 -14.83 21.81
CA ILE A 102 20.23 -14.32 20.53
C ILE A 102 21.37 -13.62 19.77
N ARG A 103 22.19 -12.80 20.46
CA ARG A 103 23.39 -12.18 19.88
C ARG A 103 24.36 -13.23 19.31
N ARG A 104 24.69 -14.28 20.09
CA ARG A 104 25.51 -15.42 19.63
C ARG A 104 24.90 -16.15 18.43
N THR A 105 23.59 -16.20 18.32
CA THR A 105 22.89 -16.85 17.18
C THR A 105 23.03 -16.00 15.91
N PHE A 106 22.90 -14.67 15.99
CA PHE A 106 23.13 -13.77 14.85
C PHE A 106 24.59 -13.75 14.37
N GLU A 107 25.55 -13.88 15.29
CA GLU A 107 26.98 -14.00 14.93
C GLU A 107 27.29 -15.31 14.21
N ARG A 108 26.75 -16.44 14.68
CA ARG A 108 26.92 -17.75 14.03
C ARG A 108 26.24 -17.86 12.66
N LEU A 109 25.25 -17.01 12.37
CA LEU A 109 24.54 -16.97 11.09
C LEU A 109 25.21 -16.05 10.04
N GLY A 110 26.26 -15.32 10.40
CA GLY A 110 27.06 -14.53 9.43
C GLY A 110 26.34 -13.33 8.80
N ILE A 111 25.28 -12.83 9.44
CA ILE A 111 24.46 -11.72 8.93
C ILE A 111 25.23 -10.39 9.05
N PRO A 112 25.42 -9.62 7.95
CA PRO A 112 26.11 -8.34 7.93
C PRO A 112 25.52 -7.27 8.87
N GLU A 113 26.37 -6.37 9.33
CA GLU A 113 26.04 -5.34 10.33
C GLU A 113 24.90 -4.40 9.91
N ALA A 114 24.72 -4.16 8.61
CA ALA A 114 23.63 -3.35 8.07
C ALA A 114 22.24 -4.01 8.26
N GLU A 115 22.13 -5.34 8.09
CA GLU A 115 20.85 -6.06 8.33
C GLU A 115 20.50 -6.14 9.83
N ARG A 116 21.50 -6.08 10.71
CA ARG A 116 21.27 -6.00 12.17
C ARG A 116 20.60 -4.67 12.57
N LYS A 117 20.95 -3.56 11.90
CA LYS A 117 20.28 -2.26 12.08
C LYS A 117 18.87 -2.24 11.48
N PHE A 118 18.65 -2.92 10.34
CA PHE A 118 17.31 -3.08 9.76
C PHE A 118 16.34 -3.82 10.69
N LEU A 119 16.80 -4.93 11.31
CA LEU A 119 16.04 -5.69 12.30
C LEU A 119 15.82 -4.96 13.64
N ALA A 120 16.51 -3.83 13.88
CA ALA A 120 16.33 -2.99 15.05
C ALA A 120 15.23 -1.91 14.90
N GLY A 121 14.49 -1.90 13.77
CA GLY A 121 13.24 -1.14 13.64
C GLY A 121 13.33 0.18 12.88
N VAL A 122 14.14 0.27 11.82
CA VAL A 122 14.25 1.49 10.98
C VAL A 122 13.91 1.22 9.51
N GLY A 123 12.65 1.55 9.13
CA GLY A 123 12.22 2.06 7.81
C GLY A 123 12.16 1.14 6.58
N ALA A 124 11.00 1.12 5.88
CA ALA A 124 10.90 0.78 4.45
C ALA A 124 9.66 1.39 3.75
N GLN A 125 9.88 2.27 2.75
CA GLN A 125 8.87 2.97 1.93
C GLN A 125 8.40 2.26 0.64
N TYR A 126 7.32 2.81 0.06
CA TYR A 126 6.71 2.42 -1.22
C TYR A 126 6.83 3.42 -2.38
N GLU A 127 7.56 4.53 -2.26
CA GLU A 127 7.58 5.63 -3.27
C GLU A 127 8.94 5.68 -4.02
N CYS A 128 8.95 5.70 -5.37
CA CYS A 128 10.22 5.63 -6.13
C CYS A 128 10.15 6.24 -7.56
N LEU A 129 11.31 6.67 -8.08
CA LEU A 129 11.56 7.10 -9.46
C LEU A 129 12.36 6.07 -10.26
N ALA A 130 12.23 6.05 -11.60
CA ALA A 130 13.04 5.18 -12.45
C ALA A 130 14.52 5.62 -12.47
N GLY A 131 15.45 4.66 -12.49
CA GLY A 131 16.90 4.93 -12.36
C GLY A 131 17.53 5.81 -13.45
N ASP A 132 16.85 6.02 -14.58
CA ASP A 132 17.26 6.94 -15.65
C ASP A 132 16.75 8.38 -15.46
N THR A 133 15.81 8.60 -14.53
CA THR A 133 15.25 9.92 -14.20
C THR A 133 16.32 10.83 -13.61
N ARG A 134 16.56 12.00 -14.21
CA ARG A 134 17.64 12.90 -13.79
C ARG A 134 17.19 13.87 -12.70
N VAL A 135 17.86 13.81 -11.56
CA VAL A 135 17.75 14.78 -10.46
C VAL A 135 18.68 15.96 -10.77
N PHE A 136 18.20 17.18 -10.52
CA PHE A 136 19.02 18.38 -10.68
C PHE A 136 19.93 18.56 -9.46
N THR A 137 21.23 18.39 -9.67
CA THR A 137 22.28 18.56 -8.65
C THR A 137 23.15 19.78 -8.96
N HIS A 138 23.99 20.19 -8.00
CA HIS A 138 25.06 21.16 -8.22
C HIS A 138 26.12 20.74 -9.26
N ARG A 139 26.15 19.46 -9.67
CA ARG A 139 27.00 18.91 -10.75
C ARG A 139 26.26 18.78 -12.08
N GLY A 140 25.07 19.38 -12.19
CA GLY A 140 24.15 19.24 -13.31
C GLY A 140 23.11 18.11 -13.12
N PRO A 141 22.37 17.74 -14.17
CA PRO A 141 21.36 16.68 -14.11
C PRO A 141 22.01 15.28 -14.05
N VAL A 142 21.89 14.60 -12.91
CA VAL A 142 22.46 13.27 -12.65
C VAL A 142 21.33 12.24 -12.57
N PRO A 143 21.39 11.09 -13.25
CA PRO A 143 20.39 10.02 -13.09
C PRO A 143 20.29 9.61 -11.62
N ILE A 144 19.08 9.41 -11.09
CA ILE A 144 18.87 9.22 -9.64
C ILE A 144 19.71 8.07 -9.06
N ARG A 145 19.93 6.99 -9.81
CA ARG A 145 20.78 5.84 -9.42
C ARG A 145 22.26 6.20 -9.20
N ASP A 146 22.72 7.31 -9.77
CA ASP A 146 24.10 7.79 -9.82
C ASP A 146 24.32 8.99 -8.85
N VAL A 147 23.27 9.43 -8.14
CA VAL A 147 23.32 10.48 -7.09
C VAL A 147 23.97 9.94 -5.82
N GLN A 148 24.83 10.74 -5.18
CA GLN A 148 25.63 10.30 -4.03
C GLN A 148 25.25 11.05 -2.74
N PRO A 149 25.29 10.39 -1.56
CA PRO A 149 25.23 11.08 -0.28
C PRO A 149 26.24 12.23 -0.21
N GLY A 150 25.77 13.41 0.21
CA GLY A 150 26.53 14.66 0.20
C GLY A 150 26.36 15.52 -1.06
N ASP A 151 25.77 15.01 -2.14
CA ASP A 151 25.38 15.84 -3.29
C ASP A 151 24.39 16.93 -2.84
N ILE A 152 24.58 18.15 -3.36
CA ILE A 152 23.58 19.21 -3.26
C ILE A 152 22.57 19.05 -4.40
N VAL A 153 21.30 18.95 -4.04
CA VAL A 153 20.11 18.98 -4.91
C VAL A 153 19.31 20.26 -4.64
N PHE A 154 18.30 20.55 -5.48
CA PHE A 154 17.42 21.70 -5.30
C PHE A 154 16.03 21.26 -4.84
N SER A 155 15.54 21.86 -3.76
CA SER A 155 14.30 21.53 -3.07
C SER A 155 13.40 22.77 -2.97
N PHE A 156 12.09 22.59 -3.01
CA PHE A 156 11.13 23.68 -2.86
C PHE A 156 10.75 23.84 -1.38
N ASP A 157 11.09 24.98 -0.80
CA ASP A 157 10.65 25.38 0.54
C ASP A 157 9.23 25.96 0.41
N GLU A 158 8.22 25.25 0.92
CA GLU A 158 6.82 25.67 0.79
C GLU A 158 6.49 26.92 1.62
N ASP A 159 7.15 27.13 2.75
CA ASP A 159 6.93 28.26 3.68
C ASP A 159 7.56 29.54 3.14
N GLN A 160 8.79 29.44 2.61
CA GLN A 160 9.48 30.56 1.95
C GLN A 160 9.03 30.75 0.49
N GLY A 161 8.37 29.74 -0.09
CA GLY A 161 7.86 29.75 -1.46
C GLY A 161 8.94 29.77 -2.54
N ARG A 162 10.17 29.33 -2.26
CA ARG A 162 11.33 29.44 -3.16
C ARG A 162 12.13 28.15 -3.25
N LEU A 163 12.98 28.03 -4.27
CA LEU A 163 13.91 26.90 -4.37
C LEU A 163 15.15 27.16 -3.50
N VAL A 164 15.56 26.14 -2.74
CA VAL A 164 16.72 26.17 -1.84
C VAL A 164 17.66 24.99 -2.12
N PRO A 165 18.98 25.14 -1.94
CA PRO A 165 19.91 24.02 -2.02
C PRO A 165 19.81 23.15 -0.77
N ALA A 166 19.68 21.84 -0.96
CA ALA A 166 19.55 20.83 0.09
C ALA A 166 20.54 19.69 -0.12
N ARG A 167 20.99 19.02 0.95
CA ARG A 167 21.93 17.89 0.84
C ARG A 167 21.19 16.56 0.74
N VAL A 168 21.66 15.68 -0.13
CA VAL A 168 21.26 14.27 -0.14
C VAL A 168 21.91 13.57 1.06
N LYS A 169 21.10 12.98 1.93
CA LYS A 169 21.56 12.17 3.06
C LYS A 169 21.86 10.72 2.64
N ALA A 170 21.00 10.13 1.81
CA ALA A 170 21.08 8.73 1.40
C ALA A 170 20.51 8.50 0.00
N LEU A 171 21.05 7.50 -0.71
CA LEU A 171 20.44 6.91 -1.91
C LEU A 171 19.91 5.52 -1.54
N ALA A 172 18.66 5.22 -1.92
CA ALA A 172 18.04 3.92 -1.71
C ALA A 172 17.64 3.27 -3.04
N TYR A 173 18.20 2.09 -3.33
CA TYR A 173 17.67 1.20 -4.36
C TYR A 173 16.42 0.47 -3.83
N LYS A 174 15.31 0.50 -4.59
CA LYS A 174 13.99 0.01 -4.14
C LYS A 174 13.44 -1.15 -4.97
N GLY A 175 14.31 -1.82 -5.75
CA GLY A 175 13.99 -2.97 -6.59
C GLY A 175 13.53 -2.59 -8.00
N GLU A 176 13.00 -3.57 -8.75
CA GLU A 176 12.30 -3.33 -10.01
C GLU A 176 10.80 -3.14 -9.75
N ARG A 177 10.19 -2.10 -10.31
CA ARG A 177 8.76 -1.78 -10.13
C ARG A 177 8.12 -1.24 -11.41
N GLU A 178 6.80 -1.37 -11.50
CA GLU A 178 6.02 -0.74 -12.58
C GLU A 178 6.11 0.80 -12.46
N VAL A 179 6.49 1.43 -13.57
CA VAL A 179 6.65 2.87 -13.71
C VAL A 179 5.75 3.42 -14.81
N PHE A 180 5.35 4.69 -14.65
CA PHE A 180 4.49 5.43 -15.54
C PHE A 180 5.25 6.67 -16.02
N GLU A 181 5.27 6.91 -17.33
CA GLU A 181 5.80 8.15 -17.90
C GLU A 181 4.73 9.24 -17.78
N VAL A 182 5.04 10.29 -17.03
CA VAL A 182 4.27 11.54 -16.96
C VAL A 182 4.90 12.53 -17.91
N LYS A 183 4.13 13.02 -18.88
CA LYS A 183 4.57 14.01 -19.87
C LYS A 183 3.94 15.37 -19.59
N VAL A 184 4.78 16.41 -19.58
CA VAL A 184 4.42 17.79 -19.19
C VAL A 184 5.13 18.78 -20.13
N GLY A 185 4.48 19.13 -21.23
CA GLY A 185 5.05 19.94 -22.30
C GLY A 185 6.23 19.22 -22.99
N THR A 186 7.43 19.79 -22.86
CA THR A 186 8.68 19.18 -23.35
C THR A 186 9.35 18.24 -22.34
N ARG A 187 8.86 18.20 -21.09
CA ARG A 187 9.41 17.38 -19.99
C ARG A 187 8.72 16.02 -19.93
N LYS A 188 9.46 15.02 -19.47
CA LYS A 188 9.02 13.65 -19.22
C LYS A 188 9.71 13.13 -17.96
N LEU A 189 8.98 12.43 -17.10
CA LEU A 189 9.52 11.81 -15.89
C LEU A 189 8.85 10.44 -15.71
N LYS A 190 9.62 9.44 -15.28
CA LYS A 190 9.12 8.09 -14.99
C LYS A 190 9.08 7.87 -13.48
N ALA A 191 7.89 7.60 -12.95
CA ALA A 191 7.72 7.31 -11.53
C ALA A 191 6.79 6.12 -11.29
N THR A 192 6.92 5.53 -10.10
CA THR A 192 5.93 4.57 -9.59
C THR A 192 4.57 5.24 -9.40
N ALA A 193 3.49 4.46 -9.47
CA ALA A 193 2.12 4.97 -9.31
C ALA A 193 1.88 5.77 -8.01
N ASN A 194 2.65 5.45 -6.97
CA ASN A 194 2.53 6.03 -5.63
C ASN A 194 3.58 7.12 -5.36
N HIS A 195 4.23 7.67 -6.39
CA HIS A 195 5.18 8.78 -6.18
C HIS A 195 4.44 10.13 -6.13
N PRO A 196 4.71 11.02 -5.15
CA PRO A 196 3.99 12.29 -5.01
C PRO A 196 4.52 13.40 -5.93
N PHE A 197 3.59 14.17 -6.49
CA PHE A 197 3.84 15.39 -7.26
C PHE A 197 3.15 16.58 -6.57
N LEU A 198 3.79 17.75 -6.60
CA LEU A 198 3.18 18.98 -6.14
C LEU A 198 2.22 19.53 -7.21
N VAL A 199 0.94 19.69 -6.87
CA VAL A 199 -0.17 20.06 -7.78
C VAL A 199 -0.83 21.35 -7.31
N LEU A 200 -1.39 22.12 -8.25
CA LEU A 200 -2.25 23.27 -7.96
C LEU A 200 -3.71 22.97 -8.32
N GLU A 201 -4.53 22.72 -7.31
CA GLU A 201 -5.96 22.43 -7.47
C GLU A 201 -6.84 23.69 -7.35
N TYR A 202 -8.04 23.64 -7.94
CA TYR A 202 -9.04 24.71 -7.88
C TYR A 202 -10.26 24.28 -7.08
N GLU A 203 -10.34 24.71 -5.82
CA GLU A 203 -11.46 24.41 -4.92
C GLU A 203 -12.56 25.48 -5.03
N ARG A 204 -13.82 25.06 -5.22
CA ARG A 204 -14.99 25.96 -5.24
C ARG A 204 -16.00 25.59 -4.17
N ALA A 205 -16.01 26.36 -3.08
CA ALA A 205 -17.01 26.23 -2.02
C ALA A 205 -18.46 26.41 -2.55
N PRO A 206 -19.45 25.65 -2.03
CA PRO A 206 -20.86 25.81 -2.38
C PRO A 206 -21.33 27.27 -2.23
N GLY A 207 -22.15 27.73 -3.17
CA GLY A 207 -22.69 29.10 -3.18
C GLY A 207 -21.75 30.22 -3.66
N ARG A 208 -20.43 29.99 -3.79
CA ARG A 208 -19.51 31.02 -4.34
C ARG A 208 -19.45 31.02 -5.87
N ARG A 209 -19.38 32.21 -6.48
CA ARG A 209 -19.21 32.40 -7.93
C ARG A 209 -17.78 32.11 -8.45
N ARG A 210 -16.76 32.16 -7.57
CA ARG A 210 -15.36 31.86 -7.88
C ARG A 210 -14.75 31.00 -6.77
N GLY A 211 -13.88 30.06 -7.16
CA GLY A 211 -13.07 29.24 -6.27
C GLY A 211 -11.71 29.87 -5.94
N ARG A 212 -10.86 29.12 -5.25
CA ARG A 212 -9.47 29.47 -4.93
C ARG A 212 -8.52 28.37 -5.41
N TYR A 213 -7.29 28.75 -5.74
CA TYR A 213 -6.24 27.78 -6.01
C TYR A 213 -5.51 27.40 -4.71
N ARG A 214 -5.11 26.13 -4.59
CA ARG A 214 -4.37 25.59 -3.43
C ARG A 214 -3.30 24.62 -3.92
N ARG A 215 -2.09 24.71 -3.34
CA ARG A 215 -1.02 23.71 -3.52
C ARG A 215 -1.35 22.47 -2.69
N THR A 216 -1.21 21.29 -3.27
CA THR A 216 -1.39 19.99 -2.60
C THR A 216 -0.46 18.96 -3.20
N TRP A 217 -0.07 17.97 -2.41
CA TRP A 217 0.62 16.79 -2.92
C TRP A 217 -0.41 15.76 -3.38
N LYS A 218 -0.17 15.14 -4.54
CA LYS A 218 -0.98 14.06 -5.11
C LYS A 218 -0.10 12.94 -5.63
N TYR A 219 -0.55 11.70 -5.46
CA TYR A 219 0.12 10.55 -6.05
C TYR A 219 -0.10 10.49 -7.56
N LEU A 220 0.85 9.91 -8.29
CA LEU A 220 0.75 9.76 -9.75
C LEU A 220 -0.57 9.11 -10.20
N TYR A 221 -1.09 8.12 -9.46
CA TYR A 221 -2.38 7.47 -9.77
C TYR A 221 -3.60 8.39 -9.62
N GLU A 222 -3.48 9.52 -8.92
CA GLU A 222 -4.54 10.52 -8.72
C GLU A 222 -4.51 11.62 -9.79
N LEU A 223 -3.37 11.79 -10.45
CA LEU A 223 -3.17 12.76 -11.53
C LEU A 223 -3.94 12.37 -12.79
N LYS A 224 -4.46 13.37 -13.49
CA LYS A 224 -5.15 13.21 -14.77
C LYS A 224 -4.59 14.20 -15.80
N PRO A 225 -4.63 13.87 -17.10
CA PRO A 225 -4.32 14.83 -18.16
C PRO A 225 -5.15 16.12 -17.98
N GLY A 226 -4.47 17.26 -17.93
CA GLY A 226 -5.05 18.57 -17.61
C GLY A 226 -4.73 19.11 -16.22
N ASP A 227 -4.35 18.27 -15.25
CA ASP A 227 -3.96 18.72 -13.90
C ASP A 227 -2.68 19.57 -13.92
N LEU A 228 -2.59 20.56 -13.03
CA LEU A 228 -1.51 21.54 -12.97
C LEU A 228 -0.39 21.09 -12.02
N VAL A 229 0.69 20.52 -12.55
CA VAL A 229 1.86 20.08 -11.76
C VAL A 229 2.93 21.16 -11.68
N ALA A 230 3.61 21.21 -10.55
CA ALA A 230 4.68 22.15 -10.25
C ALA A 230 5.95 21.87 -11.05
N VAL A 231 6.56 22.93 -11.57
CA VAL A 231 7.82 22.88 -12.30
C VAL A 231 8.78 23.97 -11.85
N ALA A 232 10.07 23.63 -11.82
CA ALA A 232 11.12 24.62 -11.66
C ALA A 232 11.24 25.50 -12.92
N LYS A 233 11.37 26.81 -12.71
CA LYS A 233 11.70 27.82 -13.73
C LYS A 233 13.16 28.22 -13.66
N ARG A 234 13.65 28.51 -12.47
CA ARG A 234 15.01 28.97 -12.18
C ARG A 234 15.59 28.16 -11.02
N LEU A 235 16.85 27.77 -11.11
CA LEU A 235 17.56 27.07 -10.04
C LEU A 235 18.46 28.06 -9.28
N PRO A 236 18.64 27.91 -7.96
CA PRO A 236 19.64 28.66 -7.18
C PRO A 236 21.06 28.47 -7.74
N ASP A 237 21.80 29.56 -7.88
CA ASP A 237 23.23 29.49 -8.25
C ASP A 237 24.06 29.11 -7.01
N VAL A 238 24.74 27.97 -7.11
CA VAL A 238 25.65 27.40 -6.09
C VAL A 238 27.05 27.17 -6.64
N GLY A 239 27.32 27.61 -7.87
CA GLY A 239 28.56 27.34 -8.58
C GLY A 239 29.77 28.08 -8.00
N ARG A 240 30.96 27.55 -8.28
CA ARG A 240 32.25 28.18 -7.88
C ARG A 240 33.26 28.10 -9.02
N PRO A 241 34.16 29.09 -9.18
CA PRO A 241 35.24 28.99 -10.15
C PRO A 241 36.06 27.70 -9.96
N TYR A 242 36.32 27.00 -11.06
CA TYR A 242 37.10 25.77 -11.05
C TYR A 242 38.58 26.09 -11.21
N ARG A 243 39.45 25.33 -10.51
CA ARG A 243 40.91 25.46 -10.60
C ARG A 243 41.46 24.49 -11.65
N LEU A 244 42.16 25.02 -12.65
CA LEU A 244 42.56 24.31 -13.85
C LEU A 244 43.94 23.65 -13.69
N GLU A 245 44.09 22.46 -14.27
CA GLU A 245 45.33 21.68 -14.20
C GLU A 245 46.39 22.21 -15.19
N ARG A 246 47.66 22.21 -14.77
CA ARG A 246 48.80 22.57 -15.64
C ARG A 246 49.42 21.32 -16.26
N PRO A 247 49.81 21.34 -17.55
CA PRO A 247 50.37 20.16 -18.21
C PRO A 247 51.79 19.85 -17.72
N GLU A 248 52.02 18.61 -17.30
CA GLU A 248 53.31 18.12 -16.83
C GLU A 248 54.29 17.79 -17.99
N ALA A 249 55.59 18.00 -17.76
CA ALA A 249 56.63 17.72 -18.75
C ALA A 249 56.86 16.19 -18.89
N PRO A 250 56.80 15.60 -20.11
CA PRO A 250 56.82 14.15 -20.31
C PRO A 250 58.05 13.36 -19.80
N ASP A 251 59.13 14.05 -19.45
CA ASP A 251 60.41 13.47 -19.02
C ASP A 251 60.95 14.08 -17.71
N GLY A 252 60.12 14.84 -16.98
CA GLY A 252 60.52 15.56 -15.76
C GLY A 252 61.54 16.69 -15.98
N ARG A 253 61.96 16.95 -17.23
CA ARG A 253 62.84 18.06 -17.60
C ARG A 253 61.97 19.17 -18.16
N GLY A 254 61.95 20.33 -17.50
CA GLY A 254 61.00 21.42 -17.79
C GLY A 254 60.84 21.78 -19.27
N TRP A 255 59.61 22.11 -19.66
CA TRP A 255 59.20 22.41 -21.03
C TRP A 255 60.11 23.43 -21.73
N ARG A 256 60.79 23.02 -22.81
CA ARG A 256 61.62 23.90 -23.68
C ARG A 256 60.80 24.64 -24.76
N TYR A 257 59.63 25.17 -24.40
CA TYR A 257 58.76 25.93 -25.31
C TYR A 257 58.60 27.39 -24.85
N ASN A 258 58.08 28.24 -25.73
CA ASN A 258 57.81 29.65 -25.39
C ASN A 258 56.94 29.72 -24.12
N PRO A 259 57.34 30.52 -23.11
CA PRO A 259 56.49 30.74 -21.95
C PRO A 259 55.21 31.46 -22.38
N ILE A 260 54.07 30.91 -21.98
CA ILE A 260 52.75 31.53 -22.11
C ILE A 260 52.13 31.65 -20.72
N ALA A 261 51.24 32.62 -20.54
CA ALA A 261 50.39 32.62 -19.36
C ALA A 261 49.40 31.44 -19.48
N LEU A 262 49.13 30.76 -18.37
CA LEU A 262 48.07 29.77 -18.24
C LEU A 262 47.23 30.18 -17.03
N PRO A 263 45.94 30.52 -17.21
CA PRO A 263 45.04 30.81 -16.10
C PRO A 263 44.99 29.66 -15.10
N GLU A 264 44.99 29.98 -13.79
CA GLU A 264 44.84 28.96 -12.74
C GLU A 264 43.38 28.70 -12.39
N GLU A 265 42.47 29.66 -12.68
CA GLU A 265 41.04 29.56 -12.38
C GLU A 265 40.19 29.95 -13.59
N THR A 266 38.96 29.42 -13.62
CA THR A 266 37.97 29.75 -14.66
C THR A 266 37.42 31.16 -14.50
N SER A 267 37.17 31.81 -15.63
CA SER A 267 36.60 33.16 -15.72
C SER A 267 35.70 33.30 -16.95
N PRO A 268 34.79 34.28 -17.01
CA PRO A 268 33.93 34.51 -18.18
C PRO A 268 34.70 34.65 -19.51
N ASP A 269 35.88 35.29 -19.51
CA ASP A 269 36.75 35.40 -20.69
C ASP A 269 37.30 34.03 -21.13
N LEU A 270 37.78 33.22 -20.19
CA LEU A 270 38.31 31.90 -20.49
C LEU A 270 37.21 30.92 -20.92
N MET A 271 36.06 30.95 -20.24
CA MET A 271 34.95 30.07 -20.56
C MET A 271 34.34 30.38 -21.93
N TRP A 272 34.21 31.65 -22.30
CA TRP A 272 33.85 32.04 -23.67
C TRP A 272 34.87 31.54 -24.70
N TRP A 273 36.17 31.69 -24.44
CA TRP A 273 37.23 31.21 -25.33
C TRP A 273 37.17 29.68 -25.50
N LEU A 274 36.92 28.94 -24.41
CA LEU A 274 36.77 27.48 -24.43
C LEU A 274 35.51 27.02 -25.18
N GLY A 275 34.39 27.74 -25.06
CA GLY A 275 33.18 27.48 -25.84
C GLY A 275 33.41 27.65 -27.35
N LEU A 276 34.13 28.70 -27.73
CA LEU A 276 34.54 28.96 -29.11
C LEU A 276 35.46 27.84 -29.64
N TYR A 277 36.39 27.36 -28.82
CA TYR A 277 37.23 26.20 -29.14
C TYR A 277 36.43 24.89 -29.25
N VAL A 278 35.40 24.68 -28.43
CA VAL A 278 34.58 23.47 -28.51
C VAL A 278 33.83 23.39 -29.83
N GLY A 279 33.33 24.52 -30.35
CA GLY A 279 32.79 24.61 -31.72
C GLY A 279 33.88 24.50 -32.79
N ASP A 280 34.52 25.63 -33.10
CA ASP A 280 35.38 25.79 -34.29
C ASP A 280 36.87 25.47 -34.05
N GLY A 281 37.24 25.04 -32.84
CA GLY A 281 38.62 24.73 -32.48
C GLY A 281 39.11 23.37 -32.96
N THR A 282 40.41 23.22 -33.18
CA THR A 282 41.09 21.93 -33.39
C THR A 282 42.56 22.01 -32.95
N ILE A 283 43.07 20.97 -32.28
CA ILE A 283 44.50 20.83 -32.01
C ILE A 283 45.17 20.13 -33.20
N HIS A 284 46.04 20.85 -33.91
CA HIS A 284 46.87 20.28 -34.96
C HIS A 284 48.23 19.86 -34.40
N ARG A 285 48.66 18.61 -34.67
CA ARG A 285 49.93 18.05 -34.17
C ARG A 285 50.93 17.90 -35.31
N ASP A 286 52.07 18.56 -35.19
CA ASP A 286 53.19 18.49 -36.15
C ASP A 286 54.27 17.54 -35.60
N GLY A 287 53.92 16.26 -35.50
CA GLY A 287 54.73 15.23 -34.84
C GLY A 287 54.58 15.19 -33.31
N PRO A 288 55.38 14.38 -32.60
CA PRO A 288 55.14 14.04 -31.20
C PRO A 288 55.42 15.17 -30.19
N ARG A 289 56.10 16.24 -30.62
CA ARG A 289 56.58 17.33 -29.75
C ARG A 289 56.07 18.73 -30.11
N LYS A 290 55.34 18.91 -31.22
CA LYS A 290 54.80 20.22 -31.62
C LYS A 290 53.30 20.12 -31.82
N ALA A 291 52.57 21.06 -31.23
CA ALA A 291 51.14 21.22 -31.44
C ALA A 291 50.77 22.71 -31.52
N ARG A 292 49.67 23.00 -32.20
CA ARG A 292 49.08 24.35 -32.31
C ARG A 292 47.56 24.24 -32.22
N VAL A 293 46.92 25.31 -31.76
CA VAL A 293 45.45 25.40 -31.73
C VAL A 293 45.00 26.23 -32.93
N GLU A 294 44.08 25.69 -33.73
CA GLU A 294 43.41 26.40 -34.83
C GLU A 294 41.94 26.64 -34.47
N LEU A 295 41.38 27.77 -34.91
CA LEU A 295 39.98 28.17 -34.75
C LEU A 295 39.43 28.60 -36.11
N ALA A 296 38.39 27.94 -36.60
CA ALA A 296 37.85 28.08 -37.96
C ALA A 296 36.95 29.32 -38.19
N ILE A 297 37.49 30.52 -37.96
CA ILE A 297 36.77 31.79 -38.09
C ILE A 297 37.08 32.46 -39.44
N PRO A 298 36.10 32.71 -40.34
CA PRO A 298 36.31 33.38 -41.63
C PRO A 298 36.92 34.79 -41.52
N ALA A 299 37.72 35.19 -42.53
CA ALA A 299 38.29 36.54 -42.60
C ALA A 299 37.24 37.66 -42.76
N SER A 300 36.00 37.31 -43.14
CA SER A 300 34.86 38.22 -43.20
C SER A 300 34.29 38.59 -41.82
N ASP A 301 34.48 37.77 -40.78
CA ASP A 301 34.08 38.12 -39.41
C ASP A 301 35.24 38.81 -38.67
N THR A 302 35.56 40.03 -39.14
CA THR A 302 36.63 40.87 -38.59
C THR A 302 36.43 41.20 -37.13
N ALA A 303 35.18 41.32 -36.68
CA ALA A 303 34.83 41.62 -35.30
C ALA A 303 35.12 40.44 -34.37
N LEU A 304 34.69 39.23 -34.72
CA LEU A 304 34.96 38.03 -33.92
C LEU A 304 36.46 37.67 -33.93
N ARG A 305 37.15 37.83 -35.08
CA ARG A 305 38.62 37.68 -35.15
C ARG A 305 39.35 38.67 -34.23
N GLY A 306 38.92 39.93 -34.20
CA GLY A 306 39.50 40.96 -33.33
C GLY A 306 39.29 40.69 -31.84
N GLU A 307 38.07 40.30 -31.44
CA GLU A 307 37.75 39.93 -30.06
C GLU A 307 38.52 38.67 -29.62
N LEU A 308 38.59 37.64 -30.46
CA LEU A 308 39.40 36.45 -30.19
C LEU A 308 40.88 36.83 -29.98
N GLN A 309 41.46 37.68 -30.84
CA GLN A 309 42.86 38.10 -30.70
C GLN A 309 43.09 38.88 -29.39
N ARG A 310 42.15 39.76 -29.01
CA ARG A 310 42.17 40.51 -27.74
C ARG A 310 42.12 39.58 -26.53
N VAL A 311 41.15 38.67 -26.49
CA VAL A 311 40.94 37.74 -25.37
C VAL A 311 42.09 36.72 -25.27
N THR A 312 42.56 36.16 -26.39
CA THR A 312 43.71 35.22 -26.40
C THR A 312 44.97 35.90 -25.86
N THR A 313 45.24 37.14 -26.29
CA THR A 313 46.41 37.90 -25.80
C THR A 313 46.30 38.20 -24.30
N ARG A 314 45.10 38.54 -23.82
CA ARG A 314 44.84 38.79 -22.39
C ARG A 314 45.00 37.54 -21.52
N LEU A 315 44.46 36.40 -21.95
CA LEU A 315 44.47 35.16 -21.18
C LEU A 315 45.82 34.44 -21.19
N PHE A 316 46.48 34.40 -22.34
CA PHE A 316 47.65 33.54 -22.57
C PHE A 316 48.95 34.31 -22.85
N GLY A 317 48.90 35.64 -22.95
CA GLY A 317 50.07 36.47 -23.29
C GLY A 317 50.55 36.33 -24.74
N VAL A 318 49.83 35.58 -25.58
CA VAL A 318 50.17 35.33 -26.99
C VAL A 318 48.99 35.66 -27.93
N PRO A 319 49.24 36.32 -29.07
CA PRO A 319 48.17 36.64 -30.02
C PRO A 319 47.80 35.42 -30.87
N ALA A 320 46.49 35.24 -31.11
CA ALA A 320 46.02 34.45 -32.24
C ALA A 320 46.41 35.15 -33.55
N ARG A 321 47.07 34.44 -34.46
CA ARG A 321 47.50 34.96 -35.77
C ARG A 321 46.54 34.48 -36.86
N ASN A 322 46.41 35.25 -37.94
CA ASN A 322 45.72 34.76 -39.14
C ASN A 322 46.53 33.60 -39.75
N GLY A 323 45.93 32.41 -39.84
CA GLY A 323 46.54 31.25 -40.51
C GLY A 323 46.23 31.27 -42.00
N ASP A 324 44.94 31.36 -42.33
CA ASP A 324 44.44 31.48 -43.70
C ASP A 324 43.13 32.32 -43.75
N ALA A 325 42.46 32.35 -44.90
CA ALA A 325 41.20 33.07 -45.13
C ALA A 325 40.02 32.56 -44.27
N HIS A 326 40.15 31.38 -43.64
CA HIS A 326 39.12 30.67 -42.90
C HIS A 326 39.52 30.32 -41.46
N ARG A 327 40.80 30.51 -41.06
CA ARG A 327 41.33 30.08 -39.76
C ARG A 327 42.20 31.12 -39.07
N MET A 328 42.14 31.13 -37.73
CA MET A 328 43.14 31.74 -36.86
C MET A 328 43.91 30.66 -36.10
N THR A 329 45.19 30.90 -35.83
CA THR A 329 46.12 29.91 -35.27
C THR A 329 46.87 30.49 -34.07
N VAL A 330 46.87 29.75 -32.96
CA VAL A 330 47.68 30.00 -31.76
C VAL A 330 48.83 28.99 -31.72
N TYR A 331 50.03 29.46 -32.00
CA TYR A 331 51.25 28.63 -32.04
C TYR A 331 51.81 28.37 -30.64
N SER A 332 51.15 27.50 -29.87
CA SER A 332 51.65 27.04 -28.57
C SER A 332 51.33 25.57 -28.31
N THR A 333 52.39 24.75 -28.21
CA THR A 333 52.29 23.36 -27.73
C THR A 333 51.77 23.32 -26.30
N LEU A 334 52.16 24.28 -25.45
CA LEU A 334 51.77 24.28 -24.05
C LEU A 334 50.27 24.57 -23.88
N LEU A 335 49.68 25.44 -24.72
CA LEU A 335 48.24 25.68 -24.74
C LEU A 335 47.48 24.43 -25.21
N ALA A 336 47.95 23.76 -26.27
CA ALA A 336 47.33 22.52 -26.74
C ALA A 336 47.34 21.43 -25.64
N ARG A 337 48.46 21.26 -24.92
CA ARG A 337 48.53 20.32 -23.78
C ARG A 337 47.66 20.73 -22.60
N TYR A 338 47.53 22.03 -22.32
CA TYR A 338 46.65 22.54 -21.27
C TYR A 338 45.17 22.26 -21.58
N LEU A 339 44.74 22.38 -22.84
CA LEU A 339 43.39 22.00 -23.27
C LEU A 339 43.16 20.49 -23.14
N GLU A 340 44.12 19.67 -23.58
CA GLU A 340 44.05 18.21 -23.43
C GLU A 340 43.93 17.80 -21.95
N GLN A 341 44.78 18.36 -21.07
CA GLN A 341 44.79 18.05 -19.63
C GLN A 341 43.45 18.39 -18.95
N ASN A 342 42.79 19.48 -19.34
CA ASN A 342 41.53 19.92 -18.75
C ASN A 342 40.27 19.32 -19.43
N GLY A 343 40.44 18.32 -20.31
CA GLY A 343 39.34 17.55 -20.93
C GLY A 343 38.77 18.14 -22.22
N PHE A 344 39.49 19.05 -22.89
CA PHE A 344 39.11 19.65 -24.17
C PHE A 344 39.85 19.01 -25.36
N ASP A 345 40.03 17.70 -25.32
CA ASP A 345 40.60 16.91 -26.42
C ASP A 345 39.51 16.43 -27.41
N GLY A 346 39.92 15.59 -28.38
CA GLY A 346 39.04 15.05 -29.41
C GLY A 346 38.88 15.93 -30.67
N ASP A 347 38.06 15.42 -31.59
CA ASP A 347 37.74 16.02 -32.88
C ASP A 347 36.25 16.45 -32.94
N ALA A 348 35.81 16.97 -34.10
CA ALA A 348 34.44 17.43 -34.32
C ALA A 348 33.33 16.37 -34.07
N ARG A 349 33.67 15.08 -33.91
CA ARG A 349 32.74 13.99 -33.57
C ARG A 349 32.93 13.44 -32.16
N THR A 350 34.07 13.67 -31.51
CA THR A 350 34.42 13.06 -30.21
C THR A 350 34.53 14.04 -29.05
N LYS A 351 34.70 15.35 -29.28
CA LYS A 351 34.67 16.40 -28.24
C LYS A 351 33.46 16.27 -27.31
N ARG A 352 33.65 16.60 -26.04
CA ARG A 352 32.60 16.66 -25.00
C ARG A 352 32.75 17.93 -24.17
N VAL A 353 31.74 18.26 -23.36
CA VAL A 353 31.90 19.24 -22.29
C VAL A 353 32.48 18.53 -21.05
N PRO A 354 33.59 19.00 -20.46
CA PRO A 354 34.10 18.45 -19.20
C PRO A 354 33.09 18.58 -18.06
N SER A 355 33.01 17.56 -17.18
CA SER A 355 32.02 17.53 -16.08
C SER A 355 32.14 18.69 -15.10
N TRP A 356 33.34 19.25 -14.90
CA TRP A 356 33.56 20.42 -14.04
C TRP A 356 32.92 21.71 -14.58
N VAL A 357 32.60 21.79 -15.88
CA VAL A 357 31.90 22.96 -16.45
C VAL A 357 30.49 23.09 -15.86
N PHE A 358 29.87 21.97 -15.49
CA PHE A 358 28.54 21.94 -14.87
C PHE A 358 28.53 22.40 -13.39
N THR A 359 29.70 22.59 -12.76
CA THR A 359 29.82 23.11 -11.39
C THR A 359 30.14 24.60 -11.30
N LEU A 360 30.28 25.27 -12.45
CA LEU A 360 30.67 26.68 -12.53
C LEU A 360 29.52 27.64 -12.16
N PRO A 361 29.85 28.89 -11.76
CA PRO A 361 28.84 29.93 -11.58
C PRO A 361 28.10 30.22 -12.90
N ARG A 362 26.84 30.65 -12.81
CA ARG A 362 25.94 30.74 -13.97
C ARG A 362 26.45 31.67 -15.08
N ASP A 363 27.13 32.76 -14.73
CA ASP A 363 27.72 33.71 -15.70
C ASP A 363 28.83 33.07 -16.53
N GLN A 364 29.64 32.19 -15.92
CA GLN A 364 30.69 31.44 -16.59
C GLN A 364 30.12 30.36 -17.54
N VAL A 365 29.05 29.67 -17.13
CA VAL A 365 28.33 28.71 -17.99
C VAL A 365 27.69 29.43 -19.19
N LEU A 366 27.00 30.55 -18.95
CA LEU A 366 26.41 31.38 -20.01
C LEU A 366 27.47 31.95 -20.96
N SER A 367 28.68 32.25 -20.45
CA SER A 367 29.82 32.65 -21.28
C SER A 367 30.34 31.51 -22.15
N PHE A 368 30.43 30.29 -21.63
CA PHE A 368 30.79 29.09 -22.41
C PHE A 368 29.77 28.78 -23.51
N ILE A 369 28.48 28.82 -23.20
CA ILE A 369 27.41 28.70 -24.20
C ILE A 369 27.54 29.83 -25.23
N GLY A 370 27.81 31.07 -24.81
CA GLY A 370 28.05 32.21 -25.69
C GLY A 370 29.21 32.02 -26.66
N GLY A 371 30.33 31.46 -26.21
CA GLY A 371 31.46 31.10 -27.06
C GLY A 371 31.09 30.06 -28.12
N TYR A 372 30.33 29.02 -27.75
CA TYR A 372 29.89 28.01 -28.71
C TYR A 372 28.82 28.56 -29.69
N VAL A 373 27.98 29.49 -29.21
CA VAL A 373 27.02 30.24 -30.05
C VAL A 373 27.71 31.25 -30.97
N ASP A 374 28.87 31.77 -30.62
CA ASP A 374 29.72 32.61 -31.50
C ASP A 374 30.49 31.80 -32.55
N ALA A 375 30.73 30.51 -32.31
CA ALA A 375 31.19 29.57 -33.33
C ALA A 375 30.01 29.18 -34.25
N ASP A 376 29.24 28.17 -33.83
CA ASP A 376 28.31 27.38 -34.67
C ASP A 376 26.83 27.83 -34.55
N GLY A 377 26.57 28.91 -33.81
CA GLY A 377 25.21 29.39 -33.50
C GLY A 377 24.59 30.31 -34.56
N TYR A 378 23.48 29.87 -35.17
CA TYR A 378 22.64 30.69 -36.04
C TYR A 378 21.50 31.34 -35.23
N VAL A 379 21.57 32.66 -35.02
CA VAL A 379 20.47 33.44 -34.43
C VAL A 379 19.41 33.73 -35.51
N ARG A 380 18.19 33.20 -35.32
CA ARG A 380 17.09 33.35 -36.27
C ARG A 380 16.43 34.72 -36.12
N SER A 381 16.43 35.51 -37.21
CA SER A 381 15.74 36.79 -37.28
C SER A 381 14.25 36.58 -37.58
N HIS A 382 13.40 36.53 -36.55
CA HIS A 382 11.95 36.38 -36.70
C HIS A 382 11.16 37.39 -35.83
N PRO A 383 10.07 38.03 -36.31
CA PRO A 383 9.45 39.18 -35.62
C PRO A 383 8.80 38.88 -34.24
N LYS A 384 8.71 37.61 -33.85
CA LYS A 384 8.01 37.14 -32.64
C LYS A 384 8.88 36.27 -31.70
N SER A 385 10.07 35.85 -32.12
CA SER A 385 11.00 35.07 -31.30
C SER A 385 12.43 35.21 -31.83
N HIS A 386 13.39 35.39 -30.92
CA HIS A 386 14.82 35.33 -31.23
C HIS A 386 15.31 33.95 -30.78
N ASP A 387 15.30 32.98 -31.68
CA ASP A 387 15.71 31.61 -31.38
C ASP A 387 17.16 31.38 -31.80
N VAL A 388 17.97 30.77 -30.94
CA VAL A 388 19.35 30.38 -31.28
C VAL A 388 19.36 28.93 -31.74
N ILE A 389 19.93 28.67 -32.91
CA ILE A 389 20.01 27.34 -33.50
C ILE A 389 21.47 26.89 -33.54
N LEU A 390 21.80 25.87 -32.75
CA LEU A 390 23.08 25.16 -32.83
C LEU A 390 22.92 23.95 -33.75
N THR A 391 23.91 23.72 -34.60
CA THR A 391 24.00 22.54 -35.48
C THR A 391 25.30 21.81 -35.19
N SER A 392 25.32 20.48 -35.19
CA SER A 392 26.55 19.70 -35.02
C SER A 392 26.41 18.29 -35.60
N VAL A 393 27.53 17.67 -35.98
CA VAL A 393 27.60 16.23 -36.27
C VAL A 393 27.72 15.38 -35.00
N ASN A 394 28.04 16.01 -33.86
CA ASN A 394 28.25 15.36 -32.57
C ASN A 394 27.01 15.49 -31.68
N LYS A 395 26.16 14.45 -31.70
CA LYS A 395 24.95 14.39 -30.85
C LYS A 395 25.28 14.45 -29.35
N PRO A 396 26.26 13.68 -28.81
CA PRO A 396 26.66 13.80 -27.40
C PRO A 396 27.01 15.22 -26.97
N LEU A 397 27.76 15.97 -27.77
CA LEU A 397 28.10 17.37 -27.46
C LEU A 397 26.87 18.28 -27.39
N LEU A 398 25.91 18.12 -28.32
CA LEU A 398 24.64 18.86 -28.23
C LEU A 398 23.79 18.44 -27.02
N GLN A 399 23.91 17.21 -26.53
CA GLN A 399 23.25 16.77 -25.30
C GLN A 399 23.88 17.42 -24.05
N ASP A 400 25.21 17.55 -24.03
CA ASP A 400 25.93 18.26 -22.97
C ASP A 400 25.53 19.74 -22.92
N VAL A 401 25.53 20.41 -24.09
CA VAL A 401 25.15 21.83 -24.22
C VAL A 401 23.67 22.04 -23.90
N GLN A 402 22.79 21.11 -24.29
CA GLN A 402 21.39 21.12 -23.88
C GLN A 402 21.25 21.06 -22.35
N ALA A 403 22.02 20.20 -21.67
CA ALA A 403 21.99 20.11 -20.21
C ALA A 403 22.49 21.41 -19.54
N LEU A 404 23.58 22.02 -20.03
CA LEU A 404 24.04 23.33 -19.55
C LEU A 404 22.99 24.44 -19.74
N CYS A 405 22.30 24.46 -20.90
CA CYS A 405 21.22 25.42 -21.16
C CYS A 405 20.08 25.27 -20.15
N VAL A 406 19.60 24.04 -19.94
CA VAL A 406 18.50 23.76 -19.01
C VAL A 406 18.89 24.07 -17.56
N GLN A 407 20.12 23.72 -17.14
CA GLN A 407 20.66 24.10 -15.83
C GLN A 407 20.74 25.63 -15.63
N SER A 408 21.07 26.37 -16.70
CA SER A 408 21.16 27.83 -16.68
C SER A 408 19.79 28.54 -16.74
N GLY A 409 18.68 27.81 -16.87
CA GLY A 409 17.33 28.35 -17.00
C GLY A 409 16.88 28.69 -18.43
N LEU A 410 17.63 28.25 -19.46
CA LEU A 410 17.27 28.44 -20.87
C LEU A 410 16.41 27.28 -21.37
N ALA A 411 15.36 27.59 -22.14
CA ALA A 411 14.49 26.58 -22.74
C ALA A 411 15.14 25.99 -24.00
N THR A 412 14.92 24.69 -24.25
CA THR A 412 15.49 24.00 -25.43
C THR A 412 14.49 23.09 -26.12
N SER A 413 14.65 22.90 -27.44
CA SER A 413 13.94 21.87 -28.21
C SER A 413 14.52 20.47 -27.97
N HIS A 414 13.82 19.43 -28.42
CA HIS A 414 14.49 18.15 -28.66
C HIS A 414 15.59 18.31 -29.72
N ILE A 415 16.62 17.46 -29.68
CA ILE A 415 17.68 17.44 -30.68
C ILE A 415 17.16 16.77 -31.94
N HIS A 416 16.95 17.55 -33.00
CA HIS A 416 16.43 17.06 -34.27
C HIS A 416 17.57 16.52 -35.15
N ARG A 417 17.46 15.25 -35.56
CA ARG A 417 18.32 14.66 -36.61
C ARG A 417 17.85 15.15 -37.98
N PHE A 418 18.77 15.57 -38.84
CA PHE A 418 18.52 15.87 -40.24
C PHE A 418 19.62 15.27 -41.11
N GLU A 419 19.35 15.15 -42.41
CA GLU A 419 20.33 14.65 -43.39
C GLU A 419 20.54 15.73 -44.46
N SER A 420 21.79 16.01 -44.78
CA SER A 420 22.20 16.98 -45.79
C SER A 420 23.17 16.34 -46.78
N LYS A 421 23.27 16.87 -48.01
CA LYS A 421 24.25 16.40 -48.99
C LYS A 421 25.61 17.06 -48.72
N HIS A 422 26.71 16.33 -48.85
CA HIS A 422 28.04 16.87 -48.67
C HIS A 422 28.32 17.96 -49.73
N PRO A 423 28.79 19.17 -49.36
CA PRO A 423 28.91 20.30 -50.28
C PRO A 423 29.77 20.04 -51.51
N LEU A 424 30.75 19.15 -51.39
CA LEU A 424 31.70 18.77 -52.45
C LEU A 424 31.46 17.35 -53.01
N GLU A 425 30.54 16.56 -52.41
CA GLU A 425 30.27 15.17 -52.80
C GLU A 425 28.75 14.90 -52.76
N PRO A 426 27.97 15.27 -53.80
CA PRO A 426 26.51 15.25 -53.75
C PRO A 426 25.85 13.88 -53.51
N THR A 427 26.61 12.79 -53.70
CA THR A 427 26.23 11.40 -53.44
C THR A 427 26.37 10.99 -51.98
N ARG A 428 27.05 11.79 -51.14
CA ARG A 428 27.34 11.47 -49.75
C ARG A 428 26.39 12.24 -48.81
N ALA A 429 25.55 11.50 -48.10
CA ALA A 429 24.71 12.05 -47.05
C ALA A 429 25.54 12.28 -45.76
N ILE A 430 25.46 13.49 -45.22
CA ILE A 430 25.93 13.86 -43.88
C ILE A 430 24.73 13.87 -42.94
N VAL A 431 24.81 13.09 -41.87
CA VAL A 431 23.86 13.16 -40.76
C VAL A 431 24.27 14.30 -39.84
N GLY A 432 23.37 15.27 -39.65
CA GLY A 432 23.52 16.37 -38.71
C GLY A 432 22.47 16.33 -37.61
N TYR A 433 22.75 17.03 -36.52
CA TYR A 433 21.87 17.21 -35.37
C TYR A 433 21.70 18.71 -35.11
N ARG A 434 20.50 19.10 -34.66
CA ARG A 434 20.14 20.50 -34.42
C ARG A 434 19.45 20.67 -33.08
N LEU A 435 19.90 21.66 -32.31
CA LEU A 435 19.31 22.09 -31.04
C LEU A 435 18.83 23.54 -31.20
N GLN A 436 17.58 23.82 -30.82
CA GLN A 436 17.07 25.19 -30.71
C GLN A 436 17.05 25.58 -29.23
N ILE A 437 17.55 26.78 -28.93
CA ILE A 437 17.53 27.42 -27.61
C ILE A 437 16.61 28.64 -27.68
N SER A 438 15.77 28.80 -26.67
CA SER A 438 14.73 29.83 -26.57
C SER A 438 14.53 30.28 -25.11
N GLY A 439 13.66 31.27 -24.88
CA GLY A 439 13.52 31.93 -23.57
C GLY A 439 14.44 33.14 -23.47
N GLU A 440 15.09 33.34 -22.32
CA GLU A 440 15.94 34.49 -22.02
C GLU A 440 17.33 34.41 -22.69
N VAL A 441 17.35 34.16 -24.01
CA VAL A 441 18.58 33.99 -24.81
C VAL A 441 19.47 35.23 -24.84
N GLU A 442 18.93 36.41 -24.49
CA GLU A 442 19.69 37.65 -24.29
C GLU A 442 20.70 37.57 -23.13
N GLN A 443 20.60 36.56 -22.26
CA GLN A 443 21.55 36.32 -21.16
C GLN A 443 22.75 35.45 -21.59
N ILE A 444 22.74 34.88 -22.80
CA ILE A 444 23.87 34.11 -23.33
C ILE A 444 25.04 35.08 -23.59
N GLY A 445 26.25 34.75 -23.12
CA GLY A 445 27.44 35.60 -23.17
C GLY A 445 28.10 35.73 -24.55
N VAL A 446 27.31 36.03 -25.58
CA VAL A 446 27.71 36.22 -26.99
C VAL A 446 28.52 37.51 -27.14
N ARG A 447 29.59 37.47 -27.94
CA ARG A 447 30.51 38.59 -28.17
C ARG A 447 30.64 39.00 -29.64
N SER A 448 30.18 38.20 -30.61
CA SER A 448 30.07 38.67 -32.00
C SER A 448 29.03 39.80 -32.08
N PRO A 449 29.40 41.03 -32.51
CA PRO A 449 28.46 42.15 -32.57
C PRO A 449 27.27 41.88 -33.50
N GLN A 450 27.46 41.05 -34.53
CA GLN A 450 26.38 40.64 -35.44
C GLN A 450 25.33 39.76 -34.75
N ARG A 451 25.76 38.88 -33.83
CA ARG A 451 24.88 37.97 -33.09
C ARG A 451 24.27 38.68 -31.89
N MET A 452 25.05 39.51 -31.17
CA MET A 452 24.58 40.39 -30.09
C MET A 452 23.45 41.33 -30.54
N ASN A 453 23.61 42.02 -31.68
CA ASN A 453 22.56 42.90 -32.23
C ASN A 453 21.30 42.14 -32.66
N ARG A 454 21.36 40.83 -32.94
CA ARG A 454 20.20 39.99 -33.28
C ARG A 454 19.49 39.40 -32.05
N LEU A 455 20.13 39.41 -30.88
CA LEU A 455 19.55 38.96 -29.61
C LEU A 455 18.86 40.10 -28.84
N GLY A 456 19.27 41.36 -29.08
CA GLY A 456 18.78 42.52 -28.36
C GLY A 456 17.65 43.29 -29.03
N LEU A 457 16.38 42.93 -28.75
CA LEU A 457 15.25 43.85 -28.43
C LEU A 457 13.88 43.14 -28.44
N LYS A 458 13.49 42.53 -27.31
CA LYS A 458 12.13 42.55 -26.71
C LYS A 458 12.02 41.56 -25.54
N LYS A 459 11.60 42.04 -24.37
CA LYS A 459 11.14 41.19 -23.27
C LYS A 459 9.93 40.37 -23.72
N TYR A 460 10.07 39.05 -23.76
CA TYR A 460 8.95 38.11 -23.77
C TYR A 460 9.01 37.25 -22.52
N TYR A 461 8.15 37.57 -21.55
CA TYR A 461 7.82 36.61 -20.51
C TYR A 461 7.14 35.40 -21.17
N HIS A 462 7.75 34.21 -21.05
CA HIS A 462 7.01 32.98 -21.28
C HIS A 462 6.00 32.82 -20.14
N ASP A 463 4.77 33.28 -20.40
CA ASP A 463 3.70 33.31 -19.44
C ASP A 463 3.17 31.89 -19.18
N TYR A 464 3.83 31.17 -18.28
CA TYR A 464 3.32 29.91 -17.71
C TYR A 464 2.03 30.10 -16.89
N SER A 465 1.48 31.32 -16.82
CA SER A 465 0.20 31.68 -16.19
C SER A 465 -0.97 31.77 -17.17
N SER A 466 -1.30 30.65 -17.84
CA SER A 466 -2.49 30.54 -18.70
C SER A 466 -3.84 30.46 -17.94
N ALA A 467 -3.91 30.99 -16.70
CA ALA A 467 -5.11 31.05 -15.87
C ALA A 467 -5.35 32.49 -15.36
N HIS A 468 -6.37 33.15 -15.92
CA HIS A 468 -6.77 34.50 -15.50
C HIS A 468 -7.60 34.46 -14.21
N GLY A 469 -6.92 34.42 -13.07
CA GLY A 469 -7.51 34.56 -11.74
C GLY A 469 -6.51 35.15 -10.76
N THR A 470 -6.95 36.06 -9.89
CA THR A 470 -6.06 36.76 -8.92
C THR A 470 -5.33 35.77 -8.00
N THR A 471 -5.99 34.67 -7.62
CA THR A 471 -5.43 33.64 -6.73
C THR A 471 -4.46 32.65 -7.41
N PHE A 472 -4.35 32.63 -8.75
CA PHE A 472 -3.36 31.78 -9.42
C PHE A 472 -1.96 32.40 -9.33
N ARG A 473 -1.87 33.73 -9.43
CA ARG A 473 -0.60 34.46 -9.41
C ARG A 473 0.11 34.35 -8.07
N ASP A 474 -0.64 34.22 -6.97
CA ASP A 474 -0.09 34.05 -5.62
C ASP A 474 0.77 32.77 -5.46
N HIS A 475 0.61 31.79 -6.36
CA HIS A 475 1.35 30.51 -6.33
C HIS A 475 2.51 30.44 -7.33
N VAL A 476 2.77 31.50 -8.10
CA VAL A 476 3.75 31.49 -9.21
C VAL A 476 4.73 32.65 -9.05
N ASN A 477 6.04 32.36 -9.09
CA ASN A 477 7.10 33.37 -8.94
C ASN A 477 8.25 33.13 -9.93
N GLU A 478 9.47 33.61 -9.64
CA GLU A 478 10.65 33.43 -10.49
C GLU A 478 11.21 31.99 -10.47
N ASP A 479 11.02 31.26 -9.37
CA ASP A 479 11.57 29.92 -9.14
C ASP A 479 10.59 28.82 -9.55
N ILE A 480 9.29 28.99 -9.28
CA ILE A 480 8.24 27.98 -9.51
C ILE A 480 7.17 28.44 -10.50
N GLY A 481 6.67 27.49 -11.30
CA GLY A 481 5.45 27.63 -12.11
C GLY A 481 4.63 26.35 -12.12
N PHE A 482 3.47 26.38 -12.77
CA PHE A 482 2.60 25.22 -12.94
C PHE A 482 2.30 24.97 -14.42
N VAL A 483 2.34 23.71 -14.85
CA VAL A 483 2.11 23.29 -16.23
C VAL A 483 1.13 22.12 -16.24
N ARG A 484 0.30 22.02 -17.28
CA ARG A 484 -0.67 20.93 -17.40
C ARG A 484 0.02 19.61 -17.76
N VAL A 485 -0.42 18.52 -17.15
CA VAL A 485 -0.07 17.16 -17.59
C VAL A 485 -0.68 16.90 -18.97
N ASP A 486 0.15 16.53 -19.95
CA ASP A 486 -0.31 16.18 -21.31
C ASP A 486 -0.84 14.76 -21.37
N SER A 487 -0.10 13.82 -20.78
CA SER A 487 -0.40 12.39 -20.80
C SER A 487 0.31 11.64 -19.67
N ILE A 488 -0.31 10.58 -19.19
CA ILE A 488 0.28 9.60 -18.27
C ILE A 488 0.14 8.24 -18.95
N THR A 489 1.25 7.52 -19.15
CA THR A 489 1.26 6.23 -19.86
C THR A 489 2.12 5.21 -19.12
N PRO A 490 1.68 3.94 -18.97
CA PRO A 490 2.53 2.88 -18.44
C PRO A 490 3.83 2.76 -19.26
N ALA A 491 4.97 2.73 -18.57
CA ALA A 491 6.31 2.62 -19.17
C ALA A 491 6.96 1.24 -18.95
N GLY A 492 6.27 0.32 -18.26
CA GLY A 492 6.74 -1.03 -17.97
C GLY A 492 7.40 -1.15 -16.60
N THR A 493 8.20 -2.20 -16.40
CA THR A 493 8.93 -2.44 -15.14
C THR A 493 10.37 -1.99 -15.29
N GLU A 494 10.84 -1.11 -14.40
CA GLU A 494 12.22 -0.60 -14.40
C GLU A 494 12.82 -0.64 -12.98
N ALA A 495 14.15 -0.63 -12.90
CA ALA A 495 14.88 -0.49 -11.64
C ALA A 495 14.63 0.91 -11.06
N VAL A 496 14.05 0.97 -9.86
CA VAL A 496 13.64 2.22 -9.21
C VAL A 496 14.46 2.54 -7.97
N TYR A 497 14.62 3.83 -7.73
CA TYR A 497 15.47 4.44 -6.72
C TYR A 497 14.72 5.59 -6.05
N ASP A 498 15.22 6.00 -4.90
CA ASP A 498 14.79 7.22 -4.23
C ASP A 498 15.94 7.84 -3.43
N ILE A 499 15.89 9.16 -3.16
CA ILE A 499 16.94 9.90 -2.45
C ILE A 499 16.39 10.63 -1.23
N GLU A 500 16.99 10.40 -0.06
CA GLU A 500 16.66 11.14 1.16
C GLU A 500 17.36 12.51 1.12
N VAL A 501 16.64 13.58 1.40
CA VAL A 501 17.08 14.98 1.24
C VAL A 501 16.80 15.75 2.54
N GLU A 502 17.79 16.51 3.01
CA GLU A 502 17.73 17.31 4.22
C GLU A 502 16.86 18.57 4.05
N GLY A 503 15.98 18.86 5.01
CA GLY A 503 15.15 20.06 5.00
C GLY A 503 13.78 19.84 4.35
N PRO A 504 13.44 20.41 3.17
CA PRO A 504 12.06 20.38 2.65
C PRO A 504 11.51 19.02 2.17
N HIS A 505 12.24 17.90 2.33
CA HIS A 505 11.82 16.53 1.94
C HIS A 505 11.33 16.34 0.48
N ASN A 506 11.65 17.27 -0.43
CA ASN A 506 11.33 17.18 -1.85
C ASN A 506 12.53 17.60 -2.71
N PHE A 507 12.50 17.32 -4.02
CA PHE A 507 13.58 17.67 -4.94
C PHE A 507 13.10 17.88 -6.38
N VAL A 508 13.94 18.53 -7.19
CA VAL A 508 13.68 18.75 -8.62
C VAL A 508 14.20 17.58 -9.47
N ALA A 509 13.29 16.82 -10.08
CA ALA A 509 13.58 15.72 -11.00
C ALA A 509 12.98 16.01 -12.39
N GLU A 510 13.78 15.95 -13.45
CA GLU A 510 13.38 16.30 -14.84
C GLU A 510 12.71 17.70 -14.97
N GLY A 511 12.95 18.60 -14.00
CA GLY A 511 12.35 19.93 -13.90
C GLY A 511 10.97 19.99 -13.23
N LEU A 512 10.46 18.85 -12.73
CA LEU A 512 9.26 18.73 -11.90
C LEU A 512 9.65 18.70 -10.40
N ILE A 513 8.78 19.18 -9.53
CA ILE A 513 8.98 19.11 -8.07
C ILE A 513 8.25 17.87 -7.54
N VAL A 514 9.02 16.95 -6.96
CA VAL A 514 8.58 15.62 -6.50
C VAL A 514 9.09 15.33 -5.08
N HIS A 515 8.37 14.51 -4.31
CA HIS A 515 8.69 14.23 -2.92
C HIS A 515 9.67 13.05 -2.76
N ASN A 516 10.41 12.99 -1.65
CA ASN A 516 11.24 11.83 -1.33
C ASN A 516 10.51 10.76 -0.49
N SER A 517 11.11 9.58 -0.42
CA SER A 517 10.86 8.53 0.58
C SER A 517 11.37 8.92 1.96
N GLU A 518 11.10 10.13 2.41
CA GLU A 518 10.78 10.40 3.80
C GLU A 518 9.42 11.11 3.86
N VAL A 519 8.38 10.27 3.96
CA VAL A 519 7.22 10.50 4.81
C VAL A 519 6.02 11.29 4.23
N VAL A 520 4.96 10.53 3.91
CA VAL A 520 3.56 10.97 4.17
C VAL A 520 2.97 10.33 5.44
N TYR A 521 3.42 9.13 5.86
CA TYR A 521 2.74 8.36 6.93
C TYR A 521 3.52 8.14 8.25
N HIS A 522 4.86 8.15 8.27
CA HIS A 522 5.61 8.29 9.54
C HIS A 522 5.27 9.61 10.26
N HIS A 523 4.89 10.65 9.50
CA HIS A 523 4.40 11.94 10.00
C HIS A 523 3.01 11.84 10.61
N ILE A 524 2.23 10.77 10.45
CA ILE A 524 1.01 10.67 11.26
C ILE A 524 1.39 10.40 12.72
N ARG A 525 2.26 9.43 13.03
CA ARG A 525 2.69 9.23 14.44
C ARG A 525 3.62 10.33 14.92
N GLU A 526 4.58 10.75 14.10
CA GLU A 526 5.50 11.82 14.51
C GLU A 526 4.86 13.20 14.50
N ASP A 527 3.99 13.58 13.58
CA ASP A 527 3.32 14.89 13.66
C ASP A 527 2.18 14.89 14.66
N LEU A 528 1.49 13.77 14.91
CA LEU A 528 0.61 13.69 16.08
C LEU A 528 1.43 13.89 17.36
N ALA A 529 2.59 13.22 17.50
CA ALA A 529 3.48 13.42 18.65
C ALA A 529 4.11 14.83 18.73
N LYS A 530 4.54 15.44 17.61
CA LYS A 530 5.03 16.84 17.52
C LYS A 530 3.90 17.84 17.84
N LYS A 531 2.66 17.51 17.49
CA LYS A 531 1.43 18.21 17.90
C LYS A 531 1.00 17.83 19.33
N GLY A 532 1.73 16.98 20.06
CA GLY A 532 1.44 16.60 21.44
C GLY A 532 0.26 15.63 21.66
N VAL A 533 -0.24 15.00 20.60
CA VAL A 533 -1.31 14.00 20.66
C VAL A 533 -0.74 12.65 21.13
N ILE A 534 -1.38 12.06 22.13
CA ILE A 534 -1.02 10.73 22.66
C ILE A 534 -2.11 9.75 22.23
N PHE A 535 -1.72 8.65 21.58
CA PHE A 535 -2.62 7.54 21.24
C PHE A 535 -1.94 6.20 21.52
N VAL A 536 -2.36 5.54 22.61
CA VAL A 536 -1.79 4.29 23.14
C VAL A 536 -2.89 3.41 23.73
N ASP A 537 -2.59 2.15 24.06
CA ASP A 537 -3.48 1.30 24.85
C ASP A 537 -3.65 1.83 26.30
N THR A 538 -4.81 1.60 26.89
CA THR A 538 -5.16 2.09 28.24
C THR A 538 -4.21 1.57 29.32
N ASP A 539 -3.69 0.35 29.16
CA ASP A 539 -2.69 -0.27 30.05
C ASP A 539 -1.38 0.51 30.06
N THR A 540 -0.86 0.86 28.88
CA THR A 540 0.31 1.74 28.71
C THR A 540 0.02 3.14 29.24
N ALA A 541 -1.18 3.69 29.02
CA ALA A 541 -1.55 5.02 29.51
C ALA A 541 -1.50 5.12 31.05
N VAL A 542 -2.12 4.16 31.74
CA VAL A 542 -2.16 4.09 33.21
C VAL A 542 -0.76 3.97 33.83
N ARG A 543 0.17 3.34 33.12
CA ARG A 543 1.56 3.12 33.55
C ARG A 543 2.52 4.26 33.20
N GLU A 544 2.50 4.73 31.96
CA GLU A 544 3.48 5.68 31.41
C GLU A 544 3.02 7.15 31.54
N TYR A 545 1.70 7.39 31.67
CA TYR A 545 1.12 8.75 31.78
C TYR A 545 0.16 8.89 33.00
N PRO A 546 0.54 8.44 34.21
CA PRO A 546 -0.36 8.41 35.36
C PRO A 546 -0.88 9.80 35.75
N ASP A 547 -0.06 10.84 35.65
CA ASP A 547 -0.44 12.22 36.00
C ASP A 547 -1.48 12.82 35.04
N LEU A 548 -1.55 12.32 33.81
CA LEU A 548 -2.54 12.72 32.81
C LEU A 548 -3.81 11.85 32.88
N VAL A 549 -3.67 10.56 33.19
CA VAL A 549 -4.79 9.61 33.23
C VAL A 549 -5.58 9.72 34.54
N ARG A 550 -4.89 9.74 35.69
CA ARG A 550 -5.50 9.72 37.03
C ARG A 550 -6.51 10.84 37.30
N PRO A 551 -6.36 12.08 36.81
CA PRO A 551 -7.34 13.15 37.03
C PRO A 551 -8.67 12.97 36.26
N TYR A 552 -8.71 12.11 35.23
CA TYR A 552 -9.88 11.94 34.35
C TYR A 552 -10.47 10.53 34.38
N PHE A 553 -9.68 9.49 34.65
CA PHE A 553 -10.11 8.10 34.64
C PHE A 553 -11.18 7.82 35.71
N GLY A 554 -12.36 7.37 35.28
CA GLY A 554 -13.49 7.12 36.18
C GLY A 554 -14.20 8.38 36.67
N THR A 555 -13.91 9.57 36.12
CA THR A 555 -14.63 10.81 36.49
C THR A 555 -15.95 10.97 35.74
N VAL A 556 -16.07 10.41 34.53
CA VAL A 556 -17.28 10.53 33.71
C VAL A 556 -18.11 9.24 33.79
N VAL A 557 -17.44 8.09 33.90
CA VAL A 557 -18.05 6.79 34.22
C VAL A 557 -17.45 6.27 35.53
N PRO A 558 -17.88 6.82 36.69
CA PRO A 558 -17.47 6.27 37.98
C PRO A 558 -18.05 4.86 38.17
N PRO A 559 -17.41 3.99 38.98
CA PRO A 559 -17.97 2.69 39.35
C PRO A 559 -19.40 2.78 39.93
N GLU A 560 -19.75 3.92 40.51
CA GLU A 560 -21.07 4.22 41.06
C GLU A 560 -22.16 4.44 39.98
N ASP A 561 -21.86 4.70 38.70
CA ASP A 561 -22.85 4.99 37.64
C ASP A 561 -23.87 3.84 37.52
N ASN A 562 -23.41 2.62 37.29
CA ASN A 562 -24.25 1.43 37.21
C ASN A 562 -23.48 0.14 37.51
N LYS A 563 -24.19 -0.99 37.67
CA LYS A 563 -23.58 -2.29 38.02
C LYS A 563 -22.56 -2.77 36.97
N PHE A 564 -22.79 -2.54 35.68
CA PHE A 564 -21.88 -2.95 34.61
C PHE A 564 -20.67 -2.01 34.50
N ALA A 565 -20.84 -0.71 34.76
CA ALA A 565 -19.73 0.22 34.93
C ALA A 565 -18.83 -0.16 36.13
N ALA A 566 -19.41 -0.59 37.25
CA ALA A 566 -18.66 -1.13 38.39
C ALA A 566 -17.89 -2.40 38.00
N LEU A 567 -18.55 -3.34 37.29
CA LEU A 567 -17.95 -4.57 36.81
C LEU A 567 -16.73 -4.30 35.91
N ASN A 568 -16.92 -3.52 34.84
CA ASN A 568 -15.85 -3.10 33.94
C ASN A 568 -14.70 -2.41 34.70
N SER A 569 -15.02 -1.48 35.59
CA SER A 569 -14.02 -0.74 36.39
C SER A 569 -13.18 -1.66 37.28
N ALA A 570 -13.73 -2.78 37.75
CA ALA A 570 -12.98 -3.79 38.51
C ALA A 570 -12.05 -4.64 37.63
N VAL A 571 -12.49 -5.04 36.43
CA VAL A 571 -11.85 -6.14 35.66
C VAL A 571 -11.36 -5.78 34.25
N TRP A 572 -11.40 -4.49 33.85
CA TRP A 572 -11.00 -4.08 32.49
C TRP A 572 -9.61 -4.61 32.09
N SER A 573 -9.55 -5.20 30.89
CA SER A 573 -8.45 -6.02 30.38
C SER A 573 -7.76 -5.44 29.14
N GLY A 574 -8.31 -4.36 28.58
CA GLY A 574 -7.72 -3.58 27.49
C GLY A 574 -8.53 -2.31 27.21
N GLY A 575 -8.20 -1.60 26.13
CA GLY A 575 -8.89 -0.39 25.69
C GLY A 575 -7.93 0.63 25.07
N SER A 576 -8.46 1.79 24.69
CA SER A 576 -7.67 2.86 24.06
C SER A 576 -7.63 4.15 24.89
N PHE A 577 -6.46 4.77 24.99
CA PHE A 577 -6.28 6.11 25.52
C PHE A 577 -5.93 7.10 24.40
N VAL A 578 -6.68 8.19 24.32
CA VAL A 578 -6.45 9.29 23.38
C VAL A 578 -6.39 10.61 24.16
N TYR A 579 -5.33 11.37 23.97
CA TYR A 579 -5.22 12.76 24.43
C TYR A 579 -4.88 13.67 23.24
N VAL A 580 -5.63 14.75 23.06
CA VAL A 580 -5.42 15.76 22.02
C VAL A 580 -5.28 17.13 22.69
N PRO A 581 -4.13 17.82 22.58
CA PRO A 581 -3.89 19.08 23.26
C PRO A 581 -4.56 20.27 22.56
N ALA A 582 -4.51 21.43 23.21
CA ALA A 582 -5.29 22.61 22.82
C ALA A 582 -4.95 23.11 21.40
N GLY A 583 -5.99 23.48 20.66
CA GLY A 583 -5.92 23.96 19.28
C GLY A 583 -5.59 22.88 18.24
N VAL A 584 -5.36 21.63 18.63
CA VAL A 584 -4.91 20.58 17.70
C VAL A 584 -6.09 19.87 17.04
N ARG A 585 -6.12 19.96 15.72
CA ARG A 585 -7.08 19.27 14.86
C ARG A 585 -6.46 17.98 14.30
N VAL A 586 -7.06 16.85 14.64
CA VAL A 586 -6.72 15.52 14.10
C VAL A 586 -7.67 15.21 12.95
N ASP A 587 -7.28 15.55 11.72
CA ASP A 587 -8.12 15.39 10.53
C ASP A 587 -8.32 13.94 10.07
N ILE A 588 -7.56 12.99 10.63
CA ILE A 588 -7.58 11.57 10.25
C ILE A 588 -8.16 10.73 11.41
N PRO A 589 -9.14 9.84 11.18
CA PRO A 589 -9.72 9.02 12.25
C PRO A 589 -8.71 8.04 12.88
N LEU A 590 -8.63 7.99 14.21
CA LEU A 590 -7.73 7.13 14.99
C LEU A 590 -8.35 5.73 15.23
N GLN A 591 -7.62 4.62 15.07
CA GLN A 591 -8.28 3.30 15.04
C GLN A 591 -7.70 2.19 15.96
N ALA A 592 -8.59 1.41 16.61
CA ALA A 592 -8.29 0.16 17.35
C ALA A 592 -9.51 -0.80 17.29
N TYR A 593 -9.36 -2.13 17.51
CA TYR A 593 -10.46 -3.11 17.27
C TYR A 593 -10.68 -4.12 18.41
N PHE A 594 -11.94 -4.48 18.64
CA PHE A 594 -12.39 -5.31 19.77
C PHE A 594 -13.23 -6.53 19.33
N ARG A 595 -12.86 -7.75 19.76
CA ARG A 595 -13.57 -9.01 19.44
C ARG A 595 -13.54 -10.01 20.60
N ILE A 596 -14.67 -10.68 20.85
CA ILE A 596 -14.78 -11.81 21.80
C ILE A 596 -14.29 -13.08 21.11
N ASN A 597 -13.31 -13.77 21.70
CA ASN A 597 -12.64 -14.97 21.16
C ASN A 597 -12.60 -16.15 22.17
N ALA A 598 -13.67 -16.36 22.97
CA ALA A 598 -13.76 -17.49 23.91
C ALA A 598 -15.17 -17.67 24.52
N GLU A 599 -15.57 -18.92 24.78
CA GLU A 599 -16.81 -19.26 25.51
C GLU A 599 -16.74 -18.85 26.98
N ASN A 600 -17.85 -18.34 27.52
CA ASN A 600 -17.97 -17.88 28.92
C ASN A 600 -16.87 -16.90 29.35
N VAL A 601 -16.35 -16.08 28.43
CA VAL A 601 -15.41 -15.00 28.75
C VAL A 601 -16.15 -13.67 28.69
N GLY A 602 -15.95 -12.84 29.70
CA GLY A 602 -16.39 -11.45 29.66
C GLY A 602 -15.33 -10.59 28.97
N GLN A 603 -15.71 -9.78 27.99
CA GLN A 603 -14.84 -8.77 27.40
C GLN A 603 -15.09 -7.41 28.05
N PHE A 604 -14.02 -6.81 28.59
CA PHE A 604 -14.08 -5.58 29.38
C PHE A 604 -13.04 -4.57 28.88
N GLU A 605 -13.42 -3.80 27.88
CA GLU A 605 -12.60 -2.70 27.35
C GLU A 605 -12.94 -1.37 28.05
N ARG A 606 -11.95 -0.51 28.24
CA ARG A 606 -12.15 0.84 28.74
C ARG A 606 -11.38 1.87 27.92
N THR A 607 -12.13 2.73 27.24
CA THR A 607 -11.60 3.78 26.38
C THR A 607 -11.76 5.15 27.03
N LEU A 608 -10.69 5.94 27.05
CA LEU A 608 -10.66 7.30 27.61
C LEU A 608 -10.13 8.27 26.55
N ILE A 609 -10.95 9.27 26.19
CA ILE A 609 -10.61 10.30 25.20
C ILE A 609 -10.66 11.67 25.88
N ILE A 610 -9.57 12.42 25.81
CA ILE A 610 -9.45 13.78 26.33
C ILE A 610 -9.12 14.71 25.15
N ALA A 611 -9.97 15.70 24.91
CA ALA A 611 -9.76 16.74 23.91
C ALA A 611 -9.72 18.11 24.59
N GLU A 612 -8.55 18.75 24.57
CA GLU A 612 -8.31 20.06 25.18
C GLU A 612 -8.89 21.23 24.37
N GLU A 613 -8.74 22.46 24.87
CA GLU A 613 -9.43 23.65 24.33
C GLU A 613 -9.23 23.83 22.81
N GLY A 614 -10.32 23.80 22.03
CA GLY A 614 -10.29 23.93 20.57
C GLY A 614 -9.79 22.70 19.78
N ALA A 615 -9.59 21.55 20.42
CA ALA A 615 -9.13 20.33 19.77
C ALA A 615 -10.22 19.62 18.93
N TYR A 616 -9.83 18.77 17.96
CA TYR A 616 -10.76 17.94 17.17
C TYR A 616 -10.24 16.52 16.95
N VAL A 617 -11.10 15.49 17.04
CA VAL A 617 -10.73 14.06 16.86
C VAL A 617 -11.90 13.14 16.46
N HIS A 618 -11.59 12.04 15.74
CA HIS A 618 -12.51 10.98 15.26
C HIS A 618 -11.89 9.56 15.43
N TYR A 619 -12.66 8.45 15.54
CA TYR A 619 -12.14 7.11 15.97
C TYR A 619 -12.88 5.82 15.44
N ILE A 620 -12.18 4.74 14.96
CA ILE A 620 -12.72 3.51 14.20
C ILE A 620 -11.82 2.18 14.21
N GLU A 621 -11.95 1.09 13.36
CA GLU A 621 -11.38 -0.32 13.66
C GLU A 621 -11.01 -1.42 12.52
N GLY A 622 -9.92 -2.29 12.64
CA GLY A 622 -9.76 -3.81 12.30
C GLY A 622 -9.06 -4.54 11.02
N CYS A 623 -7.93 -5.37 11.07
CA CYS A 623 -7.28 -6.19 9.90
C CYS A 623 -6.01 -7.24 10.05
N LEU A 624 -5.42 -7.95 8.97
CA LEU A 624 -4.25 -8.98 8.70
C LEU A 624 -2.79 -8.54 8.16
N PRO A 625 -1.60 -9.12 8.43
CA PRO A 625 -0.28 -8.54 8.00
C PRO A 625 0.07 -8.43 6.48
N ALA A 626 0.94 -7.45 6.14
CA ALA A 626 1.55 -7.28 4.81
C ALA A 626 2.35 -8.50 4.29
N GLY A 627 2.34 -8.69 2.96
CA GLY A 627 3.09 -9.72 2.24
C GLY A 627 2.42 -11.09 2.20
N GLU A 628 1.25 -11.25 2.83
CA GLU A 628 0.47 -12.49 2.77
C GLU A 628 -0.25 -12.64 1.43
N GLN A 629 -0.19 -13.83 0.84
CA GLN A 629 -0.74 -14.07 -0.49
C GLN A 629 -2.20 -14.49 -0.43
N VAL A 630 -3.05 -13.68 -1.07
CA VAL A 630 -4.48 -13.94 -1.30
C VAL A 630 -4.71 -14.33 -2.76
N SER A 631 -5.70 -15.19 -3.00
CA SER A 631 -6.10 -15.57 -4.36
C SER A 631 -6.84 -14.42 -5.06
N VAL A 632 -6.40 -14.02 -6.25
CA VAL A 632 -7.14 -13.12 -7.15
C VAL A 632 -7.20 -13.77 -8.54
N GLY A 633 -8.37 -14.18 -8.98
CA GLY A 633 -8.58 -14.81 -10.28
C GLY A 633 -7.97 -16.21 -10.34
N ASP A 634 -6.85 -16.34 -11.04
CA ASP A 634 -6.01 -17.54 -11.22
C ASP A 634 -4.56 -17.31 -10.73
N ARG A 635 -4.33 -16.20 -10.00
CA ARG A 635 -3.02 -15.78 -9.49
C ARG A 635 -3.07 -15.54 -7.98
N TRP A 636 -1.92 -15.66 -7.35
CA TRP A 636 -1.70 -15.26 -5.96
C TRP A 636 -1.04 -13.88 -5.95
N VAL A 637 -1.60 -12.95 -5.18
CA VAL A 637 -1.07 -11.58 -5.02
C VAL A 637 -0.97 -11.25 -3.54
N ASN A 638 -0.04 -10.38 -3.15
CA ASN A 638 0.04 -9.94 -1.77
C ASN A 638 -1.19 -9.11 -1.39
N VAL A 639 -1.64 -9.22 -0.14
CA VAL A 639 -2.86 -8.58 0.38
C VAL A 639 -2.82 -7.05 0.25
N GLU A 640 -1.64 -6.41 0.39
CA GLU A 640 -1.46 -4.97 0.21
C GLU A 640 -1.61 -4.49 -1.25
N SER A 641 -1.58 -5.41 -2.22
CA SER A 641 -1.70 -5.11 -3.65
C SER A 641 -3.13 -5.24 -4.18
N ILE A 642 -4.07 -5.73 -3.36
CA ILE A 642 -5.47 -5.94 -3.75
C ILE A 642 -6.19 -4.60 -3.83
N LYS A 643 -7.13 -4.49 -4.78
CA LYS A 643 -7.94 -3.30 -5.02
C LYS A 643 -9.43 -3.64 -5.01
N PRO A 644 -10.30 -2.68 -4.61
CA PRO A 644 -11.73 -2.75 -4.90
C PRO A 644 -11.96 -3.06 -6.39
N GLY A 645 -12.75 -4.09 -6.67
CA GLY A 645 -13.01 -4.62 -8.01
C GLY A 645 -12.28 -5.92 -8.36
N ASP A 646 -11.19 -6.28 -7.66
CA ASP A 646 -10.50 -7.56 -7.87
C ASP A 646 -11.41 -8.76 -7.56
N LEU A 647 -11.24 -9.87 -8.26
CA LEU A 647 -12.03 -11.10 -8.05
C LEU A 647 -11.23 -12.11 -7.22
N VAL A 648 -11.47 -12.19 -5.92
CA VAL A 648 -10.85 -13.20 -5.04
C VAL A 648 -11.59 -14.54 -5.08
N VAL A 649 -10.96 -15.64 -4.67
CA VAL A 649 -11.65 -16.94 -4.53
C VAL A 649 -12.15 -17.10 -3.09
N ALA A 650 -13.42 -17.41 -2.92
CA ALA A 650 -14.08 -17.58 -1.62
C ALA A 650 -14.06 -19.04 -1.12
N HIS A 651 -14.57 -19.28 0.09
CA HIS A 651 -14.58 -20.61 0.74
C HIS A 651 -15.31 -21.70 -0.06
N THR A 652 -16.25 -21.34 -0.94
CA THR A 652 -16.98 -22.27 -1.83
C THR A 652 -16.22 -22.65 -3.11
N GLY A 653 -14.99 -22.16 -3.29
CA GLY A 653 -14.23 -22.33 -4.54
C GLY A 653 -14.75 -21.49 -5.72
N ARG A 654 -15.71 -20.56 -5.48
CA ARG A 654 -16.21 -19.59 -6.46
C ARG A 654 -15.46 -18.26 -6.37
N LYS A 655 -15.43 -17.50 -7.46
CA LYS A 655 -14.89 -16.13 -7.48
C LYS A 655 -15.92 -15.15 -6.90
N ALA A 656 -15.44 -14.16 -6.15
CA ALA A 656 -16.22 -13.11 -5.52
C ALA A 656 -15.46 -11.77 -5.57
N ARG A 657 -16.17 -10.65 -5.72
CA ARG A 657 -15.54 -9.34 -5.93
C ARG A 657 -15.13 -8.70 -4.61
N VAL A 658 -13.92 -8.16 -4.53
CA VAL A 658 -13.49 -7.29 -3.41
C VAL A 658 -14.24 -5.97 -3.53
N ARG A 659 -15.04 -5.62 -2.52
CA ARG A 659 -15.74 -4.33 -2.42
C ARG A 659 -14.85 -3.26 -1.76
N ALA A 660 -14.08 -3.64 -0.75
CA ALA A 660 -13.18 -2.74 -0.02
C ALA A 660 -11.92 -3.46 0.48
N VAL A 661 -10.85 -2.68 0.71
CA VAL A 661 -9.60 -3.12 1.34
C VAL A 661 -9.35 -2.22 2.55
N MET A 662 -9.43 -2.79 3.74
CA MET A 662 -9.20 -2.12 5.03
C MET A 662 -7.72 -2.21 5.39
N VAL A 663 -7.14 -1.18 6.02
CA VAL A 663 -5.74 -1.18 6.49
C VAL A 663 -5.63 -0.46 7.84
N ARG A 664 -4.89 -1.02 8.81
CA ARG A 664 -4.56 -0.38 10.10
C ARG A 664 -3.14 -0.74 10.55
N PRO A 665 -2.51 0.06 11.43
CA PRO A 665 -1.34 -0.38 12.18
C PRO A 665 -1.70 -1.43 13.25
N TYR A 666 -0.87 -2.46 13.41
CA TYR A 666 -0.99 -3.47 14.46
C TYR A 666 0.32 -3.63 15.21
N ARG A 667 0.22 -3.84 16.53
CA ARG A 667 1.32 -4.17 17.41
C ARG A 667 0.85 -5.26 18.36
N GLY A 668 1.40 -6.46 18.22
CA GLY A 668 0.96 -7.62 18.99
C GLY A 668 1.58 -8.91 18.50
N ASP A 669 0.99 -10.02 18.92
CA ASP A 669 1.39 -11.35 18.48
C ASP A 669 0.90 -11.62 17.05
N MET A 670 1.76 -12.17 16.20
CA MET A 670 1.42 -12.69 14.89
C MET A 670 1.50 -14.21 14.92
N LEU A 671 0.50 -14.88 14.35
CA LEU A 671 0.47 -16.34 14.28
C LEU A 671 0.88 -16.78 12.88
N THR A 672 1.82 -17.70 12.80
CA THR A 672 2.19 -18.41 11.57
C THR A 672 1.60 -19.81 11.64
N ILE A 673 0.57 -20.08 10.84
CA ILE A 673 -0.03 -21.42 10.75
C ILE A 673 0.73 -22.22 9.70
N ARG A 674 1.27 -23.38 10.08
CA ARG A 674 1.99 -24.30 9.19
C ARG A 674 1.17 -25.59 8.99
N PRO A 675 0.56 -25.81 7.82
CA PRO A 675 -0.13 -27.07 7.50
C PRO A 675 0.86 -28.21 7.20
N VAL A 676 0.34 -29.43 6.98
CA VAL A 676 1.12 -30.54 6.41
C VAL A 676 1.71 -30.22 5.02
N SER A 677 1.12 -29.29 4.25
CA SER A 677 1.76 -28.66 3.09
C SER A 677 2.53 -27.41 3.53
N PRO A 678 3.88 -27.43 3.65
CA PRO A 678 4.62 -26.36 4.32
C PRO A 678 4.62 -25.04 3.53
N TYR A 679 4.55 -25.13 2.20
CA TYR A 679 4.50 -23.97 1.30
C TYR A 679 3.20 -23.15 1.45
N ASN A 680 2.11 -23.79 1.90
CA ASN A 680 0.82 -23.13 2.14
C ASN A 680 0.74 -22.54 3.56
N ALA A 681 1.87 -22.31 4.24
CA ALA A 681 1.90 -21.60 5.51
C ALA A 681 1.57 -20.12 5.33
N PHE A 682 0.82 -19.55 6.28
CA PHE A 682 0.34 -18.16 6.24
C PHE A 682 0.37 -17.50 7.62
N ARG A 683 0.38 -16.17 7.63
CA ARG A 683 0.41 -15.34 8.85
C ARG A 683 -0.86 -14.52 9.00
N LEU A 684 -1.32 -14.37 10.25
CA LEU A 684 -2.53 -13.63 10.60
C LEU A 684 -2.56 -13.28 12.08
N THR A 685 -3.32 -12.23 12.41
CA THR A 685 -3.51 -11.82 13.80
C THR A 685 -4.39 -12.84 14.55
N PRO A 686 -4.25 -13.00 15.88
CA PRO A 686 -4.95 -14.02 16.66
C PRO A 686 -6.47 -13.95 16.56
N GLU A 687 -7.03 -12.76 16.36
CA GLU A 687 -8.46 -12.51 16.21
C GLU A 687 -9.01 -12.81 14.79
N HIS A 688 -8.15 -13.12 13.81
CA HIS A 688 -8.59 -13.30 12.44
C HIS A 688 -9.21 -14.70 12.21
N PRO A 689 -10.41 -14.80 11.61
CA PRO A 689 -11.17 -16.05 11.51
C PRO A 689 -10.73 -16.97 10.35
N VAL A 690 -10.47 -18.24 10.66
CA VAL A 690 -10.06 -19.28 9.70
C VAL A 690 -11.13 -20.38 9.62
N TRP A 691 -11.45 -20.87 8.42
CA TRP A 691 -12.43 -21.94 8.23
C TRP A 691 -11.81 -23.31 8.50
N VAL A 692 -12.26 -23.99 9.56
CA VAL A 692 -11.66 -25.23 10.06
C VAL A 692 -12.69 -26.25 10.57
N VAL A 693 -12.31 -27.52 10.59
CA VAL A 693 -12.93 -28.54 11.46
C VAL A 693 -11.98 -28.83 12.61
N ARG A 694 -12.44 -28.70 13.87
CA ARG A 694 -11.59 -28.99 15.02
C ARG A 694 -11.36 -30.49 15.15
N ARG A 695 -10.14 -30.91 15.50
CA ARG A 695 -9.80 -32.34 15.64
C ARG A 695 -10.59 -33.00 16.78
N ARG A 696 -10.82 -32.27 17.86
CA ARG A 696 -11.57 -32.72 19.04
C ARG A 696 -13.01 -33.19 18.73
N ASP A 697 -13.67 -32.53 17.77
CA ASP A 697 -15.08 -32.80 17.40
C ASP A 697 -15.24 -34.18 16.73
N VAL A 698 -14.16 -34.73 16.16
CA VAL A 698 -14.18 -35.88 15.26
C VAL A 698 -13.42 -37.11 15.81
N LEU A 699 -13.12 -37.17 17.11
CA LEU A 699 -12.28 -38.23 17.67
C LEU A 699 -12.92 -39.64 17.68
N VAL A 700 -12.05 -40.66 17.53
CA VAL A 700 -12.38 -42.08 17.77
C VAL A 700 -12.36 -42.38 19.28
N ARG A 701 -13.30 -43.20 19.79
CA ARG A 701 -13.42 -43.58 21.22
C ARG A 701 -12.30 -44.50 21.77
N ARG A 702 -11.13 -44.59 21.12
CA ARG A 702 -10.01 -45.45 21.57
C ARG A 702 -9.00 -44.65 22.39
N ARG A 703 -8.37 -45.29 23.39
CA ARG A 703 -7.27 -44.69 24.16
C ARG A 703 -6.10 -44.32 23.23
N PRO A 704 -5.41 -43.18 23.45
CA PRO A 704 -4.22 -42.82 22.69
C PRO A 704 -3.13 -43.90 22.82
N ARG A 705 -2.37 -44.13 21.75
CA ARG A 705 -1.09 -44.86 21.82
C ARG A 705 0.04 -43.87 22.10
N ASN A 706 0.98 -44.24 22.96
CA ASN A 706 2.08 -43.37 23.41
C ASN A 706 2.71 -42.55 22.27
N GLY A 707 2.67 -41.22 22.39
CA GLY A 707 3.28 -40.27 21.45
C GLY A 707 2.47 -39.93 20.19
N TRP A 708 1.30 -40.54 19.96
CA TRP A 708 0.45 -40.23 18.81
C TRP A 708 -0.77 -39.42 19.21
N LEU A 709 -1.08 -38.37 18.43
CA LEU A 709 -2.34 -37.62 18.57
C LEU A 709 -3.54 -38.58 18.38
N PRO A 710 -4.65 -38.38 19.12
CA PRO A 710 -5.84 -39.23 18.99
C PRO A 710 -6.34 -39.31 17.55
N GLU A 711 -6.70 -40.51 17.10
CA GLU A 711 -7.13 -40.78 15.73
C GLU A 711 -8.49 -40.12 15.45
N ALA A 712 -8.58 -39.41 14.33
CA ALA A 712 -9.82 -38.80 13.86
C ALA A 712 -10.66 -39.81 13.08
N ASP A 713 -11.92 -39.94 13.47
CA ASP A 713 -12.91 -40.78 12.81
C ASP A 713 -13.20 -40.21 11.42
N THR A 714 -12.87 -40.99 10.39
CA THR A 714 -12.92 -40.54 8.99
C THR A 714 -14.35 -40.39 8.47
N GLN A 715 -15.35 -41.05 9.08
CA GLN A 715 -16.75 -40.81 8.74
C GLN A 715 -17.24 -39.52 9.39
N LYS A 716 -16.96 -39.30 10.69
CA LYS A 716 -17.33 -38.04 11.37
C LYS A 716 -16.66 -36.82 10.74
N LEU A 717 -15.37 -36.91 10.43
CA LEU A 717 -14.61 -35.80 9.84
C LEU A 717 -15.08 -35.42 8.43
N ARG A 718 -15.69 -36.35 7.69
CA ARG A 718 -16.36 -36.03 6.40
C ARG A 718 -17.77 -35.48 6.56
N ALA A 719 -18.46 -35.80 7.66
CA ALA A 719 -19.80 -35.31 7.98
C ALA A 719 -19.80 -33.99 8.77
N ALA A 720 -18.67 -33.60 9.35
CA ALA A 720 -18.51 -32.37 10.12
C ALA A 720 -18.55 -31.14 9.21
N LEU A 721 -19.42 -30.18 9.55
CA LEU A 721 -19.47 -28.88 8.89
C LEU A 721 -18.32 -28.00 9.42
N PRO A 722 -17.47 -27.40 8.56
CA PRO A 722 -16.41 -26.52 9.02
C PRO A 722 -16.96 -25.18 9.52
N GLN A 723 -16.29 -24.61 10.53
CA GLN A 723 -16.68 -23.39 11.23
C GLN A 723 -15.54 -22.37 11.23
N TYR A 724 -15.87 -21.08 11.36
CA TYR A 724 -14.88 -20.02 11.44
C TYR A 724 -14.37 -19.84 12.86
N VAL A 725 -13.09 -20.15 13.07
CA VAL A 725 -12.42 -20.11 14.37
C VAL A 725 -11.32 -19.04 14.34
N PRO A 726 -11.23 -18.15 15.34
CA PRO A 726 -10.10 -17.22 15.46
C PRO A 726 -8.76 -17.95 15.50
N ALA A 727 -7.78 -17.45 14.74
CA ALA A 727 -6.48 -18.10 14.58
C ALA A 727 -5.77 -18.40 15.91
N GLY A 728 -5.97 -17.56 16.93
CA GLY A 728 -5.43 -17.71 18.28
C GLY A 728 -6.02 -18.83 19.11
N GLU A 729 -7.17 -19.38 18.71
CA GLU A 729 -7.78 -20.54 19.38
C GLU A 729 -7.42 -21.88 18.71
N LEU A 730 -6.77 -21.88 17.53
CA LEU A 730 -6.48 -23.09 16.76
C LEU A 730 -5.45 -23.98 17.45
N GLU A 731 -5.62 -25.30 17.32
CA GLU A 731 -4.71 -26.30 17.89
C GLU A 731 -3.93 -27.08 16.82
N VAL A 732 -2.74 -27.56 17.18
CA VAL A 732 -1.94 -28.43 16.32
C VAL A 732 -2.70 -29.73 16.08
N GLY A 733 -3.12 -29.91 14.82
CA GLY A 733 -3.89 -31.06 14.36
C GLY A 733 -5.31 -30.72 13.91
N ASP A 734 -5.85 -29.53 14.22
CA ASP A 734 -7.09 -29.05 13.61
C ASP A 734 -6.99 -29.05 12.08
N PHE A 735 -8.11 -29.19 11.38
CA PHE A 735 -8.15 -29.36 9.93
C PHE A 735 -8.57 -28.07 9.24
N LEU A 736 -7.63 -27.41 8.57
CA LEU A 736 -7.89 -26.26 7.69
C LEU A 736 -8.67 -26.69 6.45
N VAL A 737 -9.60 -25.86 5.98
CA VAL A 737 -10.33 -26.11 4.74
C VAL A 737 -9.62 -25.51 3.52
N PHE A 738 -9.24 -26.38 2.58
CA PHE A 738 -8.70 -26.04 1.26
C PHE A 738 -9.76 -26.37 0.19
N PRO A 739 -10.48 -25.39 -0.39
CA PRO A 739 -11.59 -25.68 -1.29
C PRO A 739 -11.15 -26.09 -2.70
N LYS A 740 -12.00 -26.87 -3.38
CA LYS A 740 -11.83 -27.24 -4.78
C LYS A 740 -12.39 -26.11 -5.66
N VAL A 741 -11.51 -25.35 -6.31
CA VAL A 741 -11.89 -24.23 -7.18
C VAL A 741 -12.72 -24.74 -8.36
N ARG A 742 -13.94 -24.24 -8.52
CA ARG A 742 -14.83 -24.66 -9.62
C ARG A 742 -14.49 -23.89 -10.91
N SER A 743 -14.40 -24.60 -12.03
CA SER A 743 -14.10 -24.04 -13.35
C SER A 743 -15.33 -24.05 -14.25
N GLU A 744 -15.69 -22.89 -14.81
CA GLU A 744 -16.74 -22.75 -15.81
C GLU A 744 -16.10 -22.37 -17.15
N GLY A 745 -16.20 -23.27 -18.13
CA GLY A 745 -15.65 -23.05 -19.46
C GLY A 745 -15.55 -24.33 -20.30
N HIS A 746 -15.67 -24.16 -21.61
CA HIS A 746 -15.31 -25.15 -22.62
C HIS A 746 -14.56 -24.40 -23.73
N ASN A 747 -13.32 -24.79 -24.02
CA ASN A 747 -12.52 -24.13 -25.06
C ASN A 747 -12.07 -25.14 -26.12
N PRO A 748 -12.72 -25.19 -27.30
CA PRO A 748 -12.42 -26.17 -28.34
C PRO A 748 -11.04 -25.97 -29.00
N LYS A 749 -10.33 -24.87 -28.70
CA LYS A 749 -8.94 -24.59 -29.12
C LYS A 749 -7.95 -25.66 -28.62
N TYR A 750 -8.23 -26.31 -27.49
CA TYR A 750 -7.31 -27.21 -26.82
C TYR A 750 -7.72 -28.68 -26.98
N SER A 751 -7.22 -29.34 -28.03
CA SER A 751 -7.39 -30.79 -28.21
C SER A 751 -6.62 -31.59 -27.16
N PRO A 752 -7.04 -32.82 -26.81
CA PRO A 752 -6.30 -33.69 -25.90
C PRO A 752 -4.84 -33.92 -26.32
N GLN A 753 -4.59 -34.04 -27.63
CA GLN A 753 -3.26 -34.17 -28.21
C GLN A 753 -2.40 -32.91 -27.97
N LEU A 754 -2.96 -31.72 -28.18
CA LEU A 754 -2.26 -30.47 -27.91
C LEU A 754 -1.95 -30.32 -26.42
N LEU A 755 -2.90 -30.67 -25.55
CA LEU A 755 -2.72 -30.63 -24.10
C LEU A 755 -1.64 -31.59 -23.61
N LYS A 756 -1.53 -32.80 -24.17
CA LYS A 756 -0.38 -33.69 -23.93
C LYS A 756 0.95 -33.07 -24.35
N LEU A 757 1.03 -32.49 -25.56
CA LEU A 757 2.26 -31.86 -26.04
C LEU A 757 2.67 -30.66 -25.17
N LEU A 758 1.70 -29.88 -24.69
CA LEU A 758 1.94 -28.77 -23.75
C LEU A 758 2.36 -29.27 -22.36
N GLY A 759 1.86 -30.42 -21.89
CA GLY A 759 2.32 -31.08 -20.66
C GLY A 759 3.78 -31.53 -20.75
N TYR A 760 4.15 -32.21 -21.84
CA TYR A 760 5.55 -32.54 -22.12
C TYR A 760 6.43 -31.29 -22.31
N TYR A 761 5.88 -30.18 -22.82
CA TYR A 761 6.62 -28.92 -22.89
C TYR A 761 6.83 -28.28 -21.51
N LEU A 762 5.85 -28.37 -20.62
CA LEU A 762 5.97 -27.89 -19.24
C LEU A 762 6.98 -28.69 -18.43
N ALA A 763 7.11 -29.98 -18.69
CA ALA A 763 8.19 -30.81 -18.18
C ALA A 763 9.53 -30.50 -18.89
N GLU A 764 9.80 -31.20 -19.99
CA GLU A 764 11.10 -31.25 -20.64
C GLU A 764 11.29 -30.28 -21.83
N GLY A 765 10.29 -29.44 -22.10
CA GLY A 765 10.32 -28.48 -23.20
C GLY A 765 11.11 -27.20 -22.94
N SER A 766 11.73 -26.69 -24.02
CA SER A 766 12.37 -25.38 -24.11
C SER A 766 12.13 -24.75 -25.48
N ALA A 767 11.98 -23.42 -25.53
CA ALA A 767 11.69 -22.65 -26.73
C ALA A 767 12.72 -21.53 -26.95
N PHE A 768 13.41 -21.53 -28.09
CA PHE A 768 14.48 -20.57 -28.39
C PHE A 768 14.62 -20.27 -29.89
N VAL A 769 15.37 -19.21 -30.20
CA VAL A 769 15.67 -18.81 -31.59
C VAL A 769 17.18 -18.93 -31.80
N HIS A 770 17.59 -19.94 -32.57
CA HIS A 770 18.96 -20.07 -33.08
C HIS A 770 18.89 -20.21 -34.61
N GLY A 771 18.91 -19.06 -35.29
CA GLY A 771 18.66 -18.95 -36.73
C GLY A 771 17.19 -19.11 -37.13
N LYS A 772 16.48 -20.09 -36.55
CA LYS A 772 15.03 -20.31 -36.73
C LYS A 772 14.30 -20.52 -35.38
N PRO A 773 13.01 -20.16 -35.27
CA PRO A 773 12.17 -20.52 -34.13
C PRO A 773 12.15 -22.03 -33.90
N THR A 774 12.54 -22.45 -32.70
CA THR A 774 12.80 -23.86 -32.38
C THR A 774 12.19 -24.22 -31.02
N VAL A 775 11.46 -25.34 -30.97
CA VAL A 775 11.06 -26.01 -29.74
C VAL A 775 11.85 -27.31 -29.63
N SER A 776 12.43 -27.55 -28.46
CA SER A 776 13.18 -28.77 -28.15
C SER A 776 12.65 -29.41 -26.87
N PHE A 777 12.54 -30.73 -26.85
CA PHE A 777 12.25 -31.54 -25.68
C PHE A 777 13.47 -32.42 -25.39
N THR A 778 13.85 -32.61 -24.14
CA THR A 778 15.01 -33.43 -23.72
C THR A 778 14.54 -34.58 -22.86
N PHE A 779 14.71 -35.82 -23.29
CA PHE A 779 14.29 -37.02 -22.55
C PHE A 779 15.48 -37.91 -22.23
N GLY A 780 15.34 -38.84 -21.29
CA GLY A 780 16.26 -39.94 -21.08
C GLY A 780 16.31 -40.89 -22.29
N ASP A 781 17.47 -41.50 -22.54
CA ASP A 781 17.64 -42.49 -23.63
C ASP A 781 16.81 -43.78 -23.48
N HIS A 782 16.30 -44.03 -22.27
CA HIS A 782 15.42 -45.15 -21.92
C HIS A 782 13.93 -44.84 -22.09
N GLU A 783 13.52 -43.57 -22.21
CA GLU A 783 12.12 -43.11 -22.27
C GLU A 783 11.52 -43.23 -23.69
N THR A 784 11.78 -44.37 -24.32
CA THR A 784 11.50 -44.62 -25.75
C THR A 784 10.02 -44.51 -26.13
N ASP A 785 9.10 -44.79 -25.21
CA ASP A 785 7.65 -44.63 -25.39
C ASP A 785 7.24 -43.15 -25.38
N VAL A 786 7.77 -42.35 -24.45
CA VAL A 786 7.53 -40.91 -24.36
C VAL A 786 8.09 -40.19 -25.58
N ILE A 787 9.31 -40.54 -26.00
CA ILE A 787 9.94 -40.00 -27.22
C ILE A 787 9.06 -40.31 -28.46
N ALA A 788 8.56 -41.54 -28.59
CA ALA A 788 7.69 -41.92 -29.70
C ALA A 788 6.34 -41.16 -29.69
N GLU A 789 5.72 -41.00 -28.51
CA GLU A 789 4.47 -40.25 -28.36
C GLU A 789 4.66 -38.77 -28.73
N VAL A 790 5.70 -38.10 -28.23
CA VAL A 790 6.00 -36.70 -28.57
C VAL A 790 6.30 -36.52 -30.06
N VAL A 791 7.03 -37.45 -30.68
CA VAL A 791 7.28 -37.43 -32.14
C VAL A 791 5.98 -37.58 -32.94
N SER A 792 5.04 -38.41 -32.48
CA SER A 792 3.72 -38.57 -33.10
C SER A 792 2.87 -37.30 -32.96
N LEU A 793 2.78 -36.74 -31.74
CA LEU A 793 2.02 -35.53 -31.44
C LEU A 793 2.49 -34.32 -32.26
N ILE A 794 3.81 -34.13 -32.40
CA ILE A 794 4.36 -33.04 -33.22
C ILE A 794 3.95 -33.20 -34.70
N ARG A 795 3.99 -34.42 -35.24
CA ARG A 795 3.59 -34.70 -36.63
C ARG A 795 2.10 -34.46 -36.85
N GLU A 796 1.26 -34.94 -35.94
CA GLU A 796 -0.20 -34.78 -35.99
C GLU A 796 -0.62 -33.31 -35.89
N LEU A 797 -0.03 -32.55 -34.96
CA LEU A 797 -0.44 -31.17 -34.67
C LEU A 797 0.18 -30.12 -35.60
N THR A 798 1.32 -30.40 -36.24
CA THR A 798 2.04 -29.39 -37.06
C THR A 798 2.30 -29.81 -38.50
N GLY A 799 2.08 -31.08 -38.86
CA GLY A 799 2.48 -31.64 -40.15
C GLY A 799 4.00 -31.73 -40.38
N ARG A 800 4.83 -31.34 -39.40
CA ARG A 800 6.30 -31.33 -39.52
C ARG A 800 6.91 -32.59 -38.89
N HIS A 801 7.99 -33.08 -39.49
CA HIS A 801 8.80 -34.14 -38.90
C HIS A 801 9.83 -33.54 -37.92
N PRO A 802 9.79 -33.88 -36.62
CA PRO A 802 10.83 -33.50 -35.68
C PRO A 802 12.12 -34.31 -35.90
N TYR A 803 13.26 -33.68 -35.63
CA TYR A 803 14.57 -34.32 -35.59
C TYR A 803 14.79 -34.97 -34.21
N VAL A 804 15.14 -36.25 -34.18
CA VAL A 804 15.49 -36.97 -32.95
C VAL A 804 17.01 -37.13 -32.91
N VAL A 805 17.65 -36.54 -31.91
CA VAL A 805 19.12 -36.41 -31.83
C VAL A 805 19.63 -36.94 -30.49
N PRO A 806 20.29 -38.12 -30.44
CA PRO A 806 20.91 -38.61 -29.21
C PRO A 806 22.14 -37.78 -28.84
N LEU A 807 22.25 -37.38 -27.57
CA LEU A 807 23.34 -36.55 -27.07
C LEU A 807 24.56 -37.41 -26.70
N LYS A 808 25.57 -37.49 -27.58
CA LYS A 808 26.77 -38.30 -27.34
C LYS A 808 27.41 -38.01 -25.97
N GLY A 809 27.55 -39.06 -25.15
CA GLY A 809 28.14 -38.98 -23.81
C GLY A 809 27.19 -38.47 -22.71
N ARG A 810 25.89 -38.33 -23.00
CA ARG A 810 24.82 -38.09 -22.01
C ARG A 810 23.71 -39.11 -22.28
N HIS A 811 23.13 -39.68 -21.24
CA HIS A 811 22.01 -40.65 -21.35
C HIS A 811 20.70 -39.94 -21.68
N ALA A 812 20.67 -39.20 -22.79
CA ALA A 812 19.60 -38.29 -23.15
C ALA A 812 19.45 -38.10 -24.67
N VAL A 813 18.20 -37.84 -25.09
CA VAL A 813 17.78 -37.68 -26.48
C VAL A 813 17.00 -36.37 -26.62
N ASN A 814 17.37 -35.54 -27.60
CA ASN A 814 16.65 -34.32 -27.93
C ASN A 814 15.66 -34.56 -29.08
N VAL A 815 14.40 -34.20 -28.88
CA VAL A 815 13.39 -34.09 -29.95
C VAL A 815 13.25 -32.62 -30.32
N ILE A 816 13.62 -32.25 -31.55
CA ILE A 816 13.74 -30.85 -31.99
C ILE A 816 12.81 -30.60 -33.17
N VAL A 817 11.97 -29.57 -33.08
CA VAL A 817 11.11 -29.11 -34.17
C VAL A 817 11.30 -27.62 -34.42
N GLN A 818 11.52 -27.27 -35.69
CA GLN A 818 11.54 -25.87 -36.15
C GLN A 818 10.14 -25.48 -36.60
N SER A 819 9.43 -24.73 -35.77
CA SER A 819 8.12 -24.18 -36.05
C SER A 819 7.88 -22.92 -35.22
N GLU A 820 7.56 -21.82 -35.91
CA GLU A 820 7.21 -20.54 -35.29
C GLU A 820 5.82 -20.60 -34.64
N GLU A 821 4.87 -21.26 -35.31
CA GLU A 821 3.50 -21.46 -34.82
C GLU A 821 3.51 -22.23 -33.49
N LEU A 822 4.23 -23.35 -33.43
CA LEU A 822 4.33 -24.15 -32.20
C LEU A 822 5.14 -23.42 -31.12
N MET A 823 6.22 -22.70 -31.49
CA MET A 823 7.00 -21.93 -30.54
C MET A 823 6.14 -20.84 -29.88
N ASN A 824 5.39 -20.06 -30.66
CA ASN A 824 4.52 -19.02 -30.15
C ASN A 824 3.44 -19.61 -29.24
N LEU A 825 2.77 -20.68 -29.68
CA LEU A 825 1.76 -21.40 -28.89
C LEU A 825 2.31 -21.90 -27.55
N CYS A 826 3.47 -22.54 -27.53
CA CYS A 826 4.12 -23.01 -26.30
C CYS A 826 4.52 -21.85 -25.38
N VAL A 827 5.06 -20.75 -25.91
CA VAL A 827 5.49 -19.59 -25.11
C VAL A 827 4.31 -18.80 -24.55
N GLU A 828 3.23 -18.65 -25.31
CA GLU A 828 1.98 -18.00 -24.89
C GLU A 828 1.24 -18.82 -23.83
N ALA A 829 1.05 -20.13 -24.09
CA ALA A 829 0.25 -21.01 -23.24
C ALA A 829 1.01 -21.48 -21.99
N CYS A 830 2.33 -21.73 -22.10
CA CYS A 830 3.14 -22.41 -21.08
C CYS A 830 4.36 -21.60 -20.58
N GLY A 831 4.61 -20.40 -21.11
CA GLY A 831 5.79 -19.60 -20.78
C GLY A 831 7.10 -20.12 -21.39
N LYS A 832 8.24 -19.53 -20.99
CA LYS A 832 9.56 -19.84 -21.54
C LYS A 832 10.63 -19.81 -20.46
N GLY A 833 11.47 -20.85 -20.40
CA GLY A 833 12.55 -20.95 -19.42
C GLY A 833 12.05 -21.49 -18.07
N ALA A 834 12.85 -22.31 -17.40
CA ALA A 834 12.39 -23.16 -16.30
C ALA A 834 11.78 -22.43 -15.08
N ALA A 835 12.17 -21.16 -14.85
CA ALA A 835 11.62 -20.36 -13.74
C ALA A 835 10.33 -19.60 -14.12
N ASP A 836 10.12 -19.34 -15.41
CA ASP A 836 9.03 -18.49 -15.93
C ASP A 836 7.95 -19.30 -16.68
N LYS A 837 8.10 -20.64 -16.69
CA LYS A 837 7.04 -21.60 -17.06
C LYS A 837 5.81 -21.36 -16.18
N ARG A 838 4.63 -21.35 -16.80
CA ARG A 838 3.34 -21.04 -16.16
C ARG A 838 2.23 -21.49 -17.09
N LEU A 839 1.05 -21.80 -16.57
CA LEU A 839 -0.15 -21.98 -17.40
C LEU A 839 -0.81 -20.62 -17.67
N SER A 840 -1.34 -20.44 -18.89
CA SER A 840 -2.16 -19.29 -19.27
C SER A 840 -3.54 -19.32 -18.59
N GLU A 841 -4.21 -18.17 -18.53
CA GLU A 841 -5.55 -18.07 -17.94
C GLU A 841 -6.59 -18.94 -18.71
N GLU A 842 -6.41 -19.13 -20.03
CA GLU A 842 -7.24 -20.03 -20.83
C GLU A 842 -7.10 -21.49 -20.37
N LEU A 843 -5.87 -21.96 -20.15
CA LEU A 843 -5.61 -23.31 -19.63
C LEU A 843 -6.09 -23.48 -18.19
N MET A 844 -5.92 -22.45 -17.35
CA MET A 844 -6.42 -22.44 -15.97
C MET A 844 -7.95 -22.39 -15.86
N LYS A 845 -8.68 -22.15 -16.96
CA LYS A 845 -10.15 -22.23 -17.02
C LYS A 845 -10.68 -23.56 -17.55
N LEU A 846 -9.84 -24.45 -18.08
CA LEU A 846 -10.29 -25.73 -18.63
C LEU A 846 -10.93 -26.63 -17.55
N PRO A 847 -11.99 -27.39 -17.89
CA PRO A 847 -12.65 -28.30 -16.97
C PRO A 847 -11.75 -29.51 -16.64
N PRO A 848 -11.96 -30.19 -15.50
CA PRO A 848 -11.11 -31.28 -15.03
C PRO A 848 -10.88 -32.38 -16.07
N GLU A 849 -11.90 -32.77 -16.83
CA GLU A 849 -11.78 -33.82 -17.84
C GLU A 849 -10.90 -33.41 -19.02
N GLN A 850 -10.91 -32.13 -19.41
CA GLN A 850 -10.10 -31.63 -20.52
C GLN A 850 -8.64 -31.42 -20.12
N ILE A 851 -8.36 -30.90 -18.91
CA ILE A 851 -6.99 -30.60 -18.48
C ILE A 851 -6.18 -31.85 -18.10
N ARG A 852 -6.83 -32.98 -17.84
CA ARG A 852 -6.20 -34.24 -17.39
C ARG A 852 -5.02 -34.72 -18.27
N PRO A 853 -5.09 -34.73 -19.62
CA PRO A 853 -3.99 -35.19 -20.47
C PRO A 853 -2.73 -34.30 -20.36
N LEU A 854 -2.88 -33.02 -20.02
CA LEU A 854 -1.74 -32.13 -19.74
C LEU A 854 -1.05 -32.52 -18.44
N LEU A 855 -1.81 -32.81 -17.38
CA LEU A 855 -1.26 -33.25 -16.10
C LEU A 855 -0.58 -34.62 -16.23
N GLU A 856 -1.21 -35.57 -16.93
CA GLU A 856 -0.62 -36.90 -17.19
C GLU A 856 0.69 -36.82 -17.97
N ALA A 857 0.75 -36.01 -19.02
CA ALA A 857 1.99 -35.78 -19.77
C ALA A 857 3.06 -35.05 -18.93
N TYR A 858 2.68 -34.06 -18.12
CA TYR A 858 3.59 -33.36 -17.21
C TYR A 858 4.23 -34.32 -16.20
N PHE A 859 3.43 -35.18 -15.55
CA PHE A 859 3.92 -36.18 -14.61
C PHE A 859 4.57 -37.42 -15.27
N ARG A 860 4.44 -37.61 -16.59
CA ARG A 860 5.24 -38.61 -17.34
C ARG A 860 6.59 -38.08 -17.81
N GLY A 861 6.81 -36.76 -17.82
CA GLY A 861 8.13 -36.15 -18.06
C GLY A 861 8.85 -35.81 -16.75
N ASP A 862 8.36 -34.84 -15.99
CA ASP A 862 9.00 -34.34 -14.75
C ASP A 862 8.78 -35.27 -13.53
N GLY A 863 7.91 -36.28 -13.66
CA GLY A 863 7.38 -37.04 -12.54
C GLY A 863 8.16 -38.31 -12.22
N ASN A 864 8.46 -38.51 -10.93
CA ASN A 864 9.03 -39.74 -10.39
C ASN A 864 8.05 -40.39 -9.40
N VAL A 865 7.91 -41.71 -9.49
CA VAL A 865 7.05 -42.54 -8.64
C VAL A 865 7.92 -43.25 -7.59
N CYS A 866 7.75 -42.86 -6.33
CA CYS A 866 8.44 -43.45 -5.19
C CYS A 866 7.51 -44.42 -4.46
N ASP A 867 7.80 -45.71 -4.56
CA ASP A 867 7.19 -46.72 -3.70
C ASP A 867 7.82 -46.68 -2.30
N LYS A 868 6.98 -46.73 -1.26
CA LYS A 868 7.37 -46.84 0.16
C LYS A 868 6.79 -48.08 0.84
N GLY A 869 6.44 -49.11 0.07
CA GLY A 869 5.87 -50.39 0.54
C GLY A 869 4.40 -50.32 0.92
N ASN A 870 4.01 -49.29 1.67
CA ASN A 870 2.61 -49.09 2.10
C ASN A 870 1.86 -48.02 1.28
N SER A 871 2.55 -47.22 0.46
CA SER A 871 1.93 -46.12 -0.30
C SER A 871 2.80 -45.67 -1.47
N ILE A 872 2.18 -45.45 -2.63
CA ILE A 872 2.85 -44.89 -3.81
C ILE A 872 2.79 -43.36 -3.75
N MET A 873 3.95 -42.68 -3.84
CA MET A 873 4.04 -41.22 -3.92
C MET A 873 4.50 -40.76 -5.31
N TYR A 874 3.71 -39.87 -5.91
CA TYR A 874 4.05 -39.17 -7.14
C TYR A 874 4.75 -37.84 -6.78
N ARG A 875 5.82 -37.51 -7.50
CA ARG A 875 6.61 -36.30 -7.26
C ARG A 875 7.04 -35.66 -8.58
N ALA A 876 6.76 -34.39 -8.78
CA ALA A 876 7.37 -33.58 -9.84
C ALA A 876 8.13 -32.40 -9.23
N ALA A 877 9.20 -31.93 -9.88
CA ALA A 877 10.00 -30.83 -9.39
C ALA A 877 10.12 -29.74 -10.46
N THR A 878 9.83 -28.49 -10.10
CA THR A 878 9.95 -27.34 -11.01
C THR A 878 10.73 -26.20 -10.37
N ALA A 879 11.34 -25.35 -11.20
CA ALA A 879 11.98 -24.10 -10.78
C ALA A 879 11.01 -22.89 -10.80
N SER A 880 9.76 -23.10 -11.21
CA SER A 880 8.71 -22.07 -11.23
C SER A 880 7.75 -22.24 -10.06
N GLU A 881 7.78 -21.28 -9.13
CA GLU A 881 6.84 -21.17 -8.01
C GLU A 881 5.39 -21.10 -8.51
N LYS A 882 5.16 -20.30 -9.55
CA LYS A 882 3.84 -20.11 -10.16
C LYS A 882 3.32 -21.40 -10.78
N LEU A 883 4.15 -22.16 -11.49
CA LEU A 883 3.74 -23.45 -12.04
C LEU A 883 3.41 -24.44 -10.92
N ALA A 884 4.21 -24.48 -9.85
CA ALA A 884 3.93 -25.36 -8.72
C ALA A 884 2.57 -25.07 -8.05
N GLN A 885 2.23 -23.79 -7.84
CA GLN A 885 0.90 -23.36 -7.39
C GLN A 885 -0.22 -23.79 -8.36
N GLN A 886 -0.05 -23.52 -9.65
CA GLN A 886 -1.06 -23.84 -10.67
C GLN A 886 -1.29 -25.36 -10.79
N ILE A 887 -0.24 -26.18 -10.70
CA ILE A 887 -0.38 -27.65 -10.70
C ILE A 887 -1.02 -28.16 -9.40
N GLN A 888 -0.71 -27.58 -8.23
CA GLN A 888 -1.42 -27.89 -6.98
C GLN A 888 -2.93 -27.60 -7.11
N GLU A 889 -3.29 -26.46 -7.69
CA GLU A 889 -4.70 -26.10 -7.91
C GLU A 889 -5.39 -27.05 -8.91
N LEU A 890 -4.76 -27.34 -10.05
CA LEU A 890 -5.32 -28.26 -11.04
C LEU A 890 -5.48 -29.69 -10.51
N LEU A 891 -4.54 -30.18 -9.69
CA LEU A 891 -4.68 -31.47 -9.01
C LEU A 891 -5.82 -31.45 -7.99
N ALA A 892 -5.99 -30.36 -7.23
CA ALA A 892 -7.11 -30.21 -6.30
C ALA A 892 -8.48 -30.34 -7.01
N ARG A 893 -8.60 -29.80 -8.24
CA ARG A 893 -9.79 -29.96 -9.10
C ARG A 893 -10.03 -31.39 -9.60
N GLN A 894 -9.00 -32.26 -9.61
CA GLN A 894 -9.13 -33.70 -9.90
C GLN A 894 -9.50 -34.53 -8.65
N GLY A 895 -9.70 -33.90 -7.48
CA GLY A 895 -9.83 -34.63 -6.21
C GLY A 895 -8.49 -35.10 -5.62
N ILE A 896 -7.37 -34.53 -6.07
CA ILE A 896 -6.02 -34.91 -5.63
C ILE A 896 -5.39 -33.73 -4.87
N PHE A 897 -5.31 -33.83 -3.54
CA PHE A 897 -4.54 -32.86 -2.75
C PHE A 897 -3.03 -33.09 -2.92
N ALA A 898 -2.32 -32.07 -3.40
CA ALA A 898 -0.87 -32.07 -3.52
C ALA A 898 -0.21 -31.13 -2.49
N SER A 899 0.89 -31.57 -1.89
CA SER A 899 1.77 -30.77 -1.03
C SER A 899 2.90 -30.18 -1.86
N ILE A 900 3.27 -28.91 -1.62
CA ILE A 900 4.47 -28.31 -2.24
C ILE A 900 5.56 -28.24 -1.16
N GLN A 901 6.75 -28.77 -1.48
CA GLN A 901 7.95 -28.70 -0.67
C GLN A 901 8.99 -27.79 -1.36
N VAL A 902 9.49 -26.78 -0.65
CA VAL A 902 10.57 -25.93 -1.17
C VAL A 902 11.92 -26.52 -0.79
N ARG A 903 12.79 -26.72 -1.77
CA ARG A 903 14.22 -26.89 -1.56
C ARG A 903 14.93 -25.58 -1.92
N PRO A 904 15.48 -24.84 -0.95
CA PRO A 904 16.12 -23.56 -1.24
C PRO A 904 17.31 -23.72 -2.18
N GLY A 905 17.58 -22.65 -2.92
CA GLY A 905 18.72 -22.50 -3.80
C GLY A 905 20.07 -22.54 -3.06
N GLY A 906 21.15 -22.36 -3.81
CA GLY A 906 22.49 -22.52 -3.27
C GLY A 906 23.57 -22.41 -4.33
N VAL A 907 24.82 -22.42 -3.89
CA VAL A 907 25.99 -22.45 -4.79
C VAL A 907 26.44 -23.88 -4.96
N ASP A 908 26.55 -24.33 -6.20
CA ASP A 908 27.00 -25.67 -6.58
C ASP A 908 28.15 -25.58 -7.59
N MET A 909 28.90 -26.67 -7.79
CA MET A 909 29.99 -26.75 -8.78
C MET A 909 29.72 -27.85 -9.81
N VAL A 910 29.30 -27.44 -11.00
CA VAL A 910 29.08 -28.35 -12.13
C VAL A 910 30.15 -28.12 -13.18
N GLN A 911 30.91 -29.17 -13.50
CA GLN A 911 32.00 -29.14 -14.50
C GLN A 911 33.00 -27.98 -14.28
N GLY A 912 33.38 -27.73 -13.03
CA GLY A 912 34.34 -26.67 -12.65
C GLY A 912 33.79 -25.24 -12.69
N ARG A 913 32.49 -25.04 -12.98
CA ARG A 913 31.84 -23.73 -12.94
C ARG A 913 31.00 -23.60 -11.67
N ARG A 914 31.13 -22.45 -11.00
CA ARG A 914 30.32 -22.07 -9.83
C ARG A 914 28.94 -21.61 -10.31
N ILE A 915 27.91 -22.43 -10.08
CA ILE A 915 26.53 -22.17 -10.53
C ILE A 915 25.67 -21.86 -9.31
N ARG A 916 24.84 -20.80 -9.36
CA ARG A 916 23.82 -20.54 -8.35
C ARG A 916 22.54 -21.28 -8.76
N ARG A 917 22.24 -22.42 -8.11
CA ARG A 917 20.96 -23.10 -8.31
C ARG A 917 19.84 -22.23 -7.75
N LYS A 918 18.73 -22.12 -8.49
CA LYS A 918 17.49 -21.51 -8.00
C LYS A 918 16.77 -22.46 -7.02
N ASP A 919 15.79 -21.94 -6.30
CA ASP A 919 14.89 -22.71 -5.47
C ASP A 919 14.12 -23.73 -6.34
N GLN A 920 13.85 -24.92 -5.77
CA GLN A 920 13.07 -25.97 -6.41
C GLN A 920 11.80 -26.25 -5.63
N TYR A 921 10.68 -26.25 -6.33
CA TYR A 921 9.35 -26.53 -5.79
C TYR A 921 8.98 -27.96 -6.18
N ILE A 922 8.87 -28.83 -5.18
CA ILE A 922 8.57 -30.25 -5.36
C ILE A 922 7.11 -30.48 -4.99
N ILE A 923 6.30 -30.78 -6.00
CA ILE A 923 4.89 -31.15 -5.87
C ILE A 923 4.85 -32.64 -5.50
N VAL A 924 4.17 -32.98 -4.41
CA VAL A 924 4.09 -34.35 -3.87
C VAL A 924 2.63 -34.72 -3.58
N TYR A 925 2.15 -35.82 -4.14
CA TYR A 925 0.83 -36.38 -3.80
C TYR A 925 0.86 -37.91 -3.74
N THR A 926 -0.21 -38.51 -3.23
CA THR A 926 -0.48 -39.95 -3.30
C THR A 926 -1.92 -40.18 -3.74
N LEU A 927 -2.15 -41.25 -4.50
CA LEU A 927 -3.50 -41.72 -4.83
C LEU A 927 -4.07 -42.65 -3.76
N ASP A 928 -3.24 -43.18 -2.86
CA ASP A 928 -3.70 -44.03 -1.77
C ASP A 928 -4.31 -43.20 -0.63
N LYS A 929 -5.64 -43.13 -0.65
CA LYS A 929 -6.44 -42.39 0.35
C LYS A 929 -6.39 -43.04 1.75
N ARG A 930 -5.90 -44.27 1.91
CA ARG A 930 -5.83 -44.99 3.19
C ARG A 930 -4.76 -44.43 4.12
N TRP A 931 -3.65 -43.92 3.57
CA TRP A 931 -2.48 -43.45 4.33
C TRP A 931 -2.27 -41.93 4.27
N SER A 932 -3.09 -41.21 3.51
CA SER A 932 -3.08 -39.73 3.51
C SER A 932 -3.45 -39.18 4.89
N LEU A 933 -2.79 -38.10 5.31
CA LEU A 933 -3.18 -37.32 6.49
C LEU A 933 -4.31 -36.32 6.18
N VAL A 934 -4.54 -36.04 4.89
CA VAL A 934 -5.60 -35.15 4.40
C VAL A 934 -6.88 -35.95 4.23
N ARG A 935 -8.03 -35.34 4.46
CA ARG A 935 -9.34 -35.92 4.14
C ARG A 935 -10.01 -35.13 3.03
N GLU A 936 -10.65 -35.85 2.12
CA GLU A 936 -11.40 -35.28 1.01
C GLU A 936 -12.90 -35.37 1.30
N THR A 937 -13.61 -34.28 1.02
CA THR A 937 -15.06 -34.17 0.83
C THR A 937 -15.35 -33.83 -0.64
N ASP A 938 -16.61 -33.73 -1.04
CA ASP A 938 -16.96 -33.44 -2.43
C ASP A 938 -16.46 -32.05 -2.88
N ASP A 939 -16.57 -31.04 -2.01
CA ASP A 939 -16.25 -29.63 -2.30
C ASP A 939 -14.86 -29.16 -1.83
N TYR A 940 -14.21 -29.85 -0.89
CA TYR A 940 -12.97 -29.37 -0.28
C TYR A 940 -12.07 -30.49 0.28
N PHE A 941 -10.87 -30.09 0.71
CA PHE A 941 -9.95 -30.92 1.48
C PHE A 941 -9.78 -30.37 2.89
N LEU A 942 -9.65 -31.29 3.84
CA LEU A 942 -9.42 -31.06 5.26
C LEU A 942 -7.96 -31.39 5.56
N VAL A 943 -7.15 -30.33 5.72
CA VAL A 943 -5.68 -30.40 5.80
C VAL A 943 -5.24 -30.13 7.23
N PRO A 944 -4.60 -31.09 7.93
CA PRO A 944 -4.23 -30.88 9.32
C PRO A 944 -3.11 -29.84 9.49
N ILE A 945 -3.26 -29.01 10.52
CA ILE A 945 -2.21 -28.12 11.04
C ILE A 945 -1.09 -28.98 11.64
N ARG A 946 0.16 -28.65 11.29
CA ARG A 946 1.37 -29.32 11.78
C ARG A 946 2.08 -28.52 12.87
N ALA A 947 2.08 -27.20 12.79
CA ALA A 947 2.60 -26.30 13.81
C ALA A 947 1.89 -24.94 13.75
N ILE A 948 1.87 -24.25 14.88
CA ILE A 948 1.45 -22.85 15.00
C ILE A 948 2.58 -22.14 15.76
N GLU A 949 3.15 -21.10 15.17
CA GLU A 949 4.25 -20.33 15.75
C GLU A 949 3.75 -18.92 16.06
N ARG A 950 4.12 -18.37 17.22
CA ARG A 950 3.75 -17.02 17.65
C ARG A 950 4.99 -16.13 17.65
N THR A 951 4.95 -15.02 16.93
CA THR A 951 6.06 -14.06 16.83
C THR A 951 5.57 -12.63 17.07
N PRO A 952 6.30 -11.77 17.78
CA PRO A 952 5.91 -10.37 17.92
C PRO A 952 5.99 -9.67 16.56
N TYR A 953 4.99 -8.83 16.27
CA TYR A 953 4.88 -8.08 15.03
C TYR A 953 4.44 -6.64 15.29
N GLU A 954 5.10 -5.71 14.61
CA GLU A 954 4.75 -4.29 14.60
C GLU A 954 4.80 -3.82 13.14
N GLY A 955 3.65 -3.46 12.56
CA GLY A 955 3.51 -3.20 11.14
C GLY A 955 2.06 -3.06 10.70
N PHE A 956 1.83 -2.87 9.39
CA PHE A 956 0.48 -2.74 8.86
C PHE A 956 -0.20 -4.08 8.64
N VAL A 957 -1.50 -4.08 8.93
CA VAL A 957 -2.40 -5.19 8.69
C VAL A 957 -3.58 -4.71 7.80
N PHE A 958 -4.14 -5.60 6.98
CA PHE A 958 -5.00 -5.45 5.82
C PHE A 958 -6.21 -6.42 5.92
N ASN A 959 -7.42 -6.06 5.52
CA ASN A 959 -8.53 -7.01 5.46
C ASN A 959 -9.39 -6.73 4.23
N LEU A 960 -10.02 -7.74 3.69
CA LEU A 960 -10.85 -7.62 2.49
C LEU A 960 -12.32 -7.68 2.87
N ASP A 961 -13.13 -6.80 2.29
CA ASP A 961 -14.56 -7.02 2.21
C ASP A 961 -14.90 -7.67 0.85
N VAL A 962 -15.29 -8.94 0.88
CA VAL A 962 -15.57 -9.77 -0.30
C VAL A 962 -17.07 -9.95 -0.51
N GLU A 963 -17.57 -9.65 -1.71
CA GLU A 963 -18.97 -9.70 -2.15
C GLU A 963 -19.63 -11.07 -1.98
N GLY A 964 -20.89 -11.09 -1.51
CA GLY A 964 -21.67 -12.30 -1.23
C GLY A 964 -21.08 -13.17 -0.12
N LEU A 965 -20.04 -13.94 -0.45
CA LEU A 965 -19.54 -15.10 0.30
C LEU A 965 -18.62 -14.78 1.49
N GLN A 966 -18.36 -13.49 1.76
CA GLN A 966 -17.61 -12.96 2.92
C GLN A 966 -16.30 -13.67 3.30
N SER A 967 -15.59 -14.20 2.32
CA SER A 967 -14.41 -15.02 2.56
C SER A 967 -13.50 -15.00 1.36
N TYR A 968 -12.22 -15.27 1.61
CA TYR A 968 -11.17 -15.33 0.60
C TYR A 968 -10.15 -16.40 0.97
N LEU A 969 -9.36 -16.86 0.00
CA LEU A 969 -8.27 -17.81 0.30
C LEU A 969 -6.98 -17.05 0.58
N VAL A 970 -6.38 -17.33 1.74
CA VAL A 970 -4.98 -16.97 2.06
C VAL A 970 -4.15 -18.24 1.91
N ARG A 971 -3.13 -18.23 1.03
CA ARG A 971 -2.24 -19.38 0.73
C ARG A 971 -2.95 -20.71 0.40
N GLY A 972 -4.23 -20.67 0.01
CA GLY A 972 -5.06 -21.83 -0.33
C GLY A 972 -6.13 -22.19 0.71
N PHE A 973 -6.10 -21.57 1.90
CA PHE A 973 -7.06 -21.83 2.98
C PHE A 973 -8.07 -20.71 3.13
N ALA A 974 -9.33 -21.06 3.39
CA ALA A 974 -10.39 -20.09 3.54
C ALA A 974 -10.31 -19.33 4.88
N VAL A 975 -10.32 -18.00 4.79
CA VAL A 975 -10.50 -17.06 5.91
C VAL A 975 -11.74 -16.21 5.66
N HIS A 976 -12.33 -15.65 6.72
CA HIS A 976 -13.51 -14.79 6.62
C HIS A 976 -13.13 -13.31 6.68
N ASN A 977 -13.97 -12.44 6.14
CA ASN A 977 -13.94 -11.00 6.43
C ASN A 977 -14.05 -10.82 7.97
N CYS A 978 -13.47 -9.76 8.55
CA CYS A 978 -13.66 -9.47 9.98
C CYS A 978 -15.11 -9.03 10.30
N THR A 979 -15.97 -10.01 10.56
CA THR A 979 -17.30 -9.88 11.21
C THR A 979 -17.41 -10.96 12.30
N ALA A 980 -18.24 -10.72 13.33
CA ALA A 980 -18.24 -11.54 14.54
C ALA A 980 -18.69 -13.01 14.29
N PRO A 981 -18.06 -14.00 14.97
CA PRO A 981 -18.40 -15.41 14.82
C PRO A 981 -19.66 -15.77 15.64
N ILE A 982 -20.45 -16.73 15.16
CA ILE A 982 -21.66 -17.20 15.84
C ILE A 982 -21.29 -18.28 16.87
N TYR A 983 -21.53 -18.03 18.16
CA TYR A 983 -21.29 -18.97 19.25
C TYR A 983 -22.59 -19.57 19.79
N SER A 984 -22.50 -20.74 20.45
CA SER A 984 -23.64 -21.56 20.88
C SER A 984 -24.15 -21.30 22.32
N LYS A 985 -23.45 -20.46 23.11
CA LYS A 985 -23.76 -20.15 24.52
C LYS A 985 -23.57 -18.67 24.82
N ASP A 986 -24.31 -18.15 25.80
CA ASP A 986 -24.35 -16.70 26.06
C ASP A 986 -23.00 -16.12 26.52
N SER A 987 -22.55 -15.04 25.87
CA SER A 987 -21.29 -14.34 26.17
C SER A 987 -21.54 -12.88 26.59
N LEU A 988 -20.64 -12.31 27.39
CA LEU A 988 -20.81 -10.96 27.96
C LEU A 988 -19.78 -9.97 27.38
N HIS A 989 -20.27 -8.89 26.78
CA HIS A 989 -19.47 -7.72 26.43
C HIS A 989 -19.91 -6.54 27.30
N SER A 990 -18.97 -5.93 28.03
CA SER A 990 -19.23 -4.71 28.80
C SER A 990 -18.11 -3.69 28.64
N ALA A 991 -18.29 -2.81 27.66
CA ALA A 991 -17.40 -1.69 27.39
C ALA A 991 -17.77 -0.43 28.21
N VAL A 992 -16.74 0.34 28.56
CA VAL A 992 -16.87 1.69 29.09
C VAL A 992 -16.13 2.67 28.18
N VAL A 993 -16.80 3.77 27.80
CA VAL A 993 -16.20 4.87 27.04
C VAL A 993 -16.42 6.18 27.78
N GLU A 994 -15.31 6.85 28.10
CA GLU A 994 -15.26 8.17 28.75
C GLU A 994 -14.71 9.20 27.75
N ILE A 995 -15.44 10.29 27.51
CA ILE A 995 -15.00 11.40 26.66
C ILE A 995 -15.04 12.72 27.45
N ILE A 996 -13.96 13.48 27.41
CA ILE A 996 -13.87 14.83 27.99
C ILE A 996 -13.54 15.81 26.87
N ALA A 997 -14.52 16.63 26.46
CA ALA A 997 -14.37 17.69 25.47
C ALA A 997 -14.35 19.06 26.16
N LYS A 998 -13.16 19.67 26.25
CA LYS A 998 -12.91 20.99 26.86
C LYS A 998 -13.44 22.12 25.97
N ARG A 999 -13.26 23.38 26.39
CA ARG A 999 -13.86 24.55 25.72
C ARG A 999 -13.62 24.53 24.20
N GLY A 1000 -14.66 24.69 23.40
CA GLY A 1000 -14.59 24.72 21.94
C GLY A 1000 -14.06 23.44 21.27
N ALA A 1001 -13.82 22.35 22.01
CA ALA A 1001 -13.34 21.09 21.47
C ALA A 1001 -14.48 20.34 20.75
N HIS A 1002 -14.14 19.55 19.73
CA HIS A 1002 -15.10 18.82 18.92
C HIS A 1002 -14.70 17.34 18.79
N VAL A 1003 -15.42 16.46 19.47
CA VAL A 1003 -15.15 15.02 19.48
C VAL A 1003 -16.26 14.27 18.76
N ARG A 1004 -15.90 13.49 17.73
CA ARG A 1004 -16.80 12.56 17.04
C ARG A 1004 -16.42 11.12 17.38
N TYR A 1005 -17.34 10.37 17.98
CA TYR A 1005 -17.15 8.95 18.26
C TYR A 1005 -18.09 8.12 17.38
N THR A 1006 -17.52 7.35 16.46
CA THR A 1006 -18.28 6.43 15.59
C THR A 1006 -18.14 5.01 16.13
N THR A 1007 -19.23 4.24 16.09
CA THR A 1007 -19.20 2.81 16.42
C THR A 1007 -20.19 2.08 15.52
N ILE A 1008 -19.75 1.00 14.88
CA ILE A 1008 -20.63 0.06 14.20
C ILE A 1008 -20.40 -1.28 14.89
N GLN A 1009 -21.47 -1.87 15.44
CA GLN A 1009 -21.41 -3.12 16.19
C GLN A 1009 -22.29 -4.16 15.50
N ASN A 1010 -21.69 -5.30 15.17
CA ASN A 1010 -22.41 -6.51 14.77
C ASN A 1010 -21.94 -7.69 15.63
N TRP A 1011 -22.76 -8.08 16.61
CA TRP A 1011 -22.46 -9.18 17.54
C TRP A 1011 -23.23 -10.45 17.19
N SER A 1012 -22.76 -11.62 17.61
CA SER A 1012 -23.57 -12.84 17.45
C SER A 1012 -24.82 -12.84 18.34
N LYS A 1013 -25.88 -13.56 17.92
CA LYS A 1013 -27.23 -13.55 18.54
C LYS A 1013 -27.32 -14.12 19.97
N ASN A 1014 -26.18 -14.47 20.57
CA ASN A 1014 -25.99 -14.97 21.93
C ASN A 1014 -25.21 -13.97 22.83
N VAL A 1015 -24.79 -12.80 22.33
CA VAL A 1015 -24.04 -11.81 23.15
C VAL A 1015 -24.98 -10.88 23.92
N TYR A 1016 -24.69 -10.68 25.20
CA TYR A 1016 -25.18 -9.56 26.00
C TYR A 1016 -24.23 -8.36 25.82
N ASN A 1017 -24.72 -7.29 25.20
CA ASN A 1017 -23.97 -6.07 24.86
C ASN A 1017 -24.34 -4.96 25.86
N LEU A 1018 -23.65 -4.89 27.00
CA LEU A 1018 -23.99 -4.06 28.16
C LEU A 1018 -23.00 -2.89 28.31
N VAL A 1019 -23.21 -1.82 27.54
CA VAL A 1019 -22.20 -0.78 27.29
C VAL A 1019 -22.55 0.56 27.93
N THR A 1020 -21.59 1.15 28.64
CA THR A 1020 -21.72 2.48 29.27
C THR A 1020 -20.83 3.49 28.56
N LYS A 1021 -21.40 4.30 27.66
CA LYS A 1021 -20.73 5.45 27.05
C LYS A 1021 -21.20 6.76 27.72
N ARG A 1022 -20.27 7.63 28.10
CA ARG A 1022 -20.56 8.98 28.65
C ARG A 1022 -19.54 9.99 28.13
N ALA A 1023 -19.99 11.21 27.89
CA ALA A 1023 -19.16 12.35 27.54
C ALA A 1023 -19.48 13.57 28.41
N VAL A 1024 -18.49 14.42 28.66
CA VAL A 1024 -18.67 15.79 29.16
C VAL A 1024 -18.30 16.76 28.06
N ALA A 1025 -19.16 17.74 27.80
CA ALA A 1025 -18.89 18.88 26.93
C ALA A 1025 -18.88 20.18 27.75
N TYR A 1026 -17.76 20.89 27.73
CA TYR A 1026 -17.60 22.20 28.35
C TYR A 1026 -17.96 23.33 27.36
N GLU A 1027 -17.61 24.59 27.67
CA GLU A 1027 -18.13 25.79 26.99
C GLU A 1027 -17.89 25.75 25.47
N ASP A 1028 -18.93 25.96 24.67
CA ASP A 1028 -18.93 25.85 23.19
C ASP A 1028 -18.39 24.52 22.60
N ALA A 1029 -18.17 23.50 23.42
CA ALA A 1029 -17.69 22.19 22.99
C ALA A 1029 -18.81 21.38 22.30
N THR A 1030 -18.45 20.52 21.34
CA THR A 1030 -19.38 19.66 20.61
C THR A 1030 -18.98 18.19 20.75
N VAL A 1031 -19.92 17.34 21.17
CA VAL A 1031 -19.73 15.88 21.19
C VAL A 1031 -20.77 15.21 20.31
N GLU A 1032 -20.29 14.36 19.40
CA GLU A 1032 -21.12 13.58 18.49
C GLU A 1032 -20.95 12.08 18.75
N TRP A 1033 -22.05 11.38 19.03
CA TRP A 1033 -22.12 9.92 19.08
C TRP A 1033 -22.82 9.41 17.82
N ILE A 1034 -22.12 8.62 16.99
CA ILE A 1034 -22.67 7.96 15.80
C ILE A 1034 -22.60 6.45 16.04
N ASP A 1035 -23.73 5.77 16.23
CA ASP A 1035 -23.78 4.43 16.81
C ASP A 1035 -24.72 3.48 16.03
N GLY A 1036 -24.15 2.46 15.40
CA GLY A 1036 -24.87 1.41 14.67
C GLY A 1036 -24.95 0.13 15.50
N ASN A 1037 -26.18 -0.37 15.73
CA ASN A 1037 -26.49 -1.51 16.59
C ASN A 1037 -27.11 -2.65 15.78
N MET A 1038 -26.35 -3.71 15.59
CA MET A 1038 -26.76 -4.89 14.83
C MET A 1038 -26.30 -6.16 15.55
N GLY A 1039 -26.95 -7.29 15.27
CA GLY A 1039 -26.64 -8.52 15.99
C GLY A 1039 -26.97 -8.44 17.49
N SER A 1040 -26.27 -9.22 18.33
CA SER A 1040 -26.50 -9.43 19.79
C SER A 1040 -27.82 -10.11 20.16
N LYS A 1041 -27.86 -10.76 21.32
CA LYS A 1041 -29.08 -11.28 21.96
C LYS A 1041 -29.86 -10.12 22.57
N VAL A 1042 -29.16 -9.36 23.41
CA VAL A 1042 -29.67 -8.20 24.13
C VAL A 1042 -28.61 -7.11 24.08
N THR A 1043 -28.98 -5.92 23.59
CA THR A 1043 -28.21 -4.69 23.80
C THR A 1043 -28.89 -3.84 24.86
N MET A 1044 -28.11 -3.33 25.80
CA MET A 1044 -28.48 -2.19 26.64
C MET A 1044 -27.38 -1.13 26.52
N LYS A 1045 -27.65 -0.08 25.75
CA LYS A 1045 -26.67 0.97 25.48
C LYS A 1045 -27.32 2.34 25.35
N TYR A 1046 -26.90 3.27 26.20
CA TYR A 1046 -27.42 4.63 26.25
C TYR A 1046 -26.25 5.62 26.34
N PRO A 1047 -25.65 6.05 25.22
CA PRO A 1047 -24.61 7.07 25.23
C PRO A 1047 -25.17 8.36 25.84
N CYS A 1048 -24.39 8.98 26.73
CA CYS A 1048 -24.77 10.24 27.37
C CYS A 1048 -23.84 11.38 27.00
N VAL A 1049 -24.36 12.60 26.97
CA VAL A 1049 -23.57 13.83 27.02
C VAL A 1049 -24.05 14.71 28.18
N TYR A 1050 -23.14 15.03 29.09
CA TYR A 1050 -23.30 16.08 30.10
C TYR A 1050 -22.86 17.42 29.49
N LEU A 1051 -23.81 18.32 29.22
CA LEU A 1051 -23.55 19.65 28.68
C LEU A 1051 -23.36 20.62 29.85
N LEU A 1052 -22.13 20.72 30.35
CA LEU A 1052 -21.78 21.46 31.57
C LEU A 1052 -21.24 22.87 31.31
N GLY A 1053 -20.95 23.21 30.06
CA GLY A 1053 -20.53 24.56 29.66
C GLY A 1053 -21.59 25.31 28.86
N LYS A 1054 -21.56 26.64 28.94
CA LYS A 1054 -22.41 27.51 28.13
C LYS A 1054 -22.23 27.22 26.64
N GLY A 1055 -23.31 27.17 25.86
CA GLY A 1055 -23.23 26.96 24.39
C GLY A 1055 -22.82 25.55 23.94
N ALA A 1056 -22.54 24.63 24.87
CA ALA A 1056 -22.13 23.26 24.58
C ALA A 1056 -23.21 22.48 23.80
N LYS A 1057 -22.76 21.54 22.96
CA LYS A 1057 -23.60 20.84 21.98
C LYS A 1057 -23.44 19.32 22.06
N ALA A 1058 -24.57 18.62 21.97
CA ALA A 1058 -24.61 17.17 21.84
C ALA A 1058 -25.34 16.77 20.56
N GLU A 1059 -24.77 15.85 19.80
CA GLU A 1059 -25.47 15.11 18.76
C GLU A 1059 -25.38 13.61 19.06
N ILE A 1060 -26.53 12.94 19.05
CA ILE A 1060 -26.61 11.49 19.21
C ILE A 1060 -27.40 10.95 18.03
N LEU A 1061 -26.73 10.23 17.15
CA LEU A 1061 -27.31 9.57 16.00
C LEU A 1061 -27.16 8.05 16.17
N SER A 1062 -28.28 7.36 16.36
CA SER A 1062 -28.33 5.92 16.61
C SER A 1062 -29.15 5.20 15.55
N VAL A 1063 -28.62 4.09 15.01
CA VAL A 1063 -29.35 3.11 14.23
C VAL A 1063 -29.39 1.80 15.00
N ALA A 1064 -30.54 1.12 15.04
CA ALA A 1064 -30.69 -0.19 15.65
C ALA A 1064 -31.53 -1.14 14.78
N TYR A 1065 -31.05 -2.37 14.61
CA TYR A 1065 -31.75 -3.44 13.92
C TYR A 1065 -31.97 -4.64 14.85
N ALA A 1066 -33.20 -5.15 14.92
CA ALA A 1066 -33.53 -6.37 15.66
C ALA A 1066 -34.22 -7.40 14.75
N GLY A 1067 -33.60 -8.57 14.61
CA GLY A 1067 -34.20 -9.76 14.00
C GLY A 1067 -34.74 -10.75 15.06
N ALA A 1068 -35.11 -11.96 14.59
CA ALA A 1068 -35.67 -13.02 15.43
C ALA A 1068 -34.86 -13.31 16.70
N GLY A 1069 -35.53 -13.27 17.85
CA GLY A 1069 -34.95 -13.58 19.17
C GLY A 1069 -34.10 -12.48 19.79
N GLN A 1070 -34.04 -11.28 19.19
CA GLN A 1070 -33.16 -10.19 19.63
C GLN A 1070 -33.95 -9.04 20.27
N HIS A 1071 -33.39 -8.43 21.34
CA HIS A 1071 -33.91 -7.20 21.94
C HIS A 1071 -32.84 -6.10 21.98
N GLN A 1072 -32.99 -5.07 21.13
CA GLN A 1072 -32.10 -3.90 21.10
C GLN A 1072 -32.72 -2.75 21.92
N ASP A 1073 -32.38 -2.62 23.21
CA ASP A 1073 -32.73 -1.46 24.05
C ASP A 1073 -31.60 -0.41 23.98
N SER A 1074 -31.81 0.57 23.11
CA SER A 1074 -30.81 1.58 22.73
C SER A 1074 -31.42 2.98 22.83
N GLY A 1075 -30.59 4.02 22.88
CA GLY A 1075 -31.08 5.40 22.85
C GLY A 1075 -30.04 6.41 23.28
N GLY A 1076 -30.45 7.63 23.62
CA GLY A 1076 -29.54 8.71 23.98
C GLY A 1076 -29.94 9.43 25.27
N LYS A 1077 -28.95 9.89 26.02
CA LYS A 1077 -29.17 10.71 27.23
C LYS A 1077 -28.47 12.05 27.11
N VAL A 1078 -29.16 13.16 27.32
CA VAL A 1078 -28.51 14.48 27.37
C VAL A 1078 -28.96 15.26 28.59
N ILE A 1079 -27.98 15.76 29.35
CA ILE A 1079 -28.21 16.49 30.59
C ILE A 1079 -27.67 17.91 30.38
N HIS A 1080 -28.58 18.88 30.31
CA HIS A 1080 -28.30 20.29 30.05
C HIS A 1080 -27.96 21.01 31.36
N GLY A 1081 -26.72 20.90 31.82
CA GLY A 1081 -26.24 21.55 33.05
C GLY A 1081 -25.90 23.03 32.93
N ALA A 1082 -26.01 23.63 31.73
CA ALA A 1082 -25.62 25.02 31.49
C ALA A 1082 -26.52 25.76 30.48
N PRO A 1083 -26.55 27.11 30.52
CA PRO A 1083 -27.32 27.95 29.59
C PRO A 1083 -26.91 27.83 28.12
N TYR A 1084 -27.88 28.08 27.24
CA TYR A 1084 -27.74 28.11 25.77
C TYR A 1084 -27.18 26.83 25.14
N THR A 1085 -27.24 25.71 25.86
CA THR A 1085 -26.80 24.40 25.37
C THR A 1085 -27.82 23.80 24.40
N THR A 1086 -27.33 23.07 23.39
CA THR A 1086 -28.18 22.52 22.32
C THR A 1086 -28.00 21.02 22.15
N SER A 1087 -29.09 20.26 21.98
CA SER A 1087 -29.00 18.82 21.72
C SER A 1087 -29.90 18.35 20.60
N THR A 1088 -29.37 17.43 19.80
CA THR A 1088 -30.10 16.68 18.78
C THR A 1088 -29.93 15.20 19.04
N ILE A 1089 -31.03 14.48 19.25
CA ILE A 1089 -31.05 13.02 19.33
C ILE A 1089 -31.87 12.50 18.16
N THR A 1090 -31.25 11.75 17.25
CA THR A 1090 -31.94 11.06 16.16
C THR A 1090 -31.75 9.56 16.35
N SER A 1091 -32.84 8.85 16.59
CA SER A 1091 -32.86 7.39 16.68
C SER A 1091 -33.65 6.80 15.53
N LYS A 1092 -33.07 5.81 14.85
CA LYS A 1092 -33.70 5.05 13.77
C LYS A 1092 -33.69 3.57 14.12
N SER A 1093 -34.86 2.96 14.22
CA SER A 1093 -35.01 1.57 14.63
C SER A 1093 -35.73 0.74 13.56
N ILE A 1094 -35.25 -0.48 13.32
CA ILE A 1094 -35.78 -1.41 12.32
C ILE A 1094 -36.05 -2.74 13.04
N SER A 1095 -37.24 -3.32 12.88
CA SER A 1095 -37.64 -4.57 13.56
C SER A 1095 -38.23 -5.57 12.58
N LYS A 1096 -37.72 -6.81 12.64
CA LYS A 1096 -38.06 -7.90 11.72
C LYS A 1096 -38.08 -9.27 12.40
N ASP A 1097 -38.88 -10.20 11.87
CA ASP A 1097 -38.97 -11.61 12.25
C ASP A 1097 -39.33 -11.83 13.74
N GLY A 1098 -40.18 -10.97 14.32
CA GLY A 1098 -40.51 -10.97 15.75
C GLY A 1098 -39.43 -10.32 16.64
N GLY A 1099 -38.43 -9.68 16.04
CA GLY A 1099 -37.41 -8.90 16.74
C GLY A 1099 -38.00 -7.68 17.45
N ARG A 1100 -37.36 -7.29 18.56
CA ARG A 1100 -37.77 -6.15 19.37
C ARG A 1100 -36.72 -5.05 19.36
N THR A 1101 -37.08 -3.88 18.84
CA THR A 1101 -36.33 -2.65 19.12
C THR A 1101 -36.97 -1.87 20.25
N THR A 1102 -36.16 -1.11 20.98
CA THR A 1102 -36.61 -0.17 21.99
C THR A 1102 -35.73 1.07 21.91
N TYR A 1103 -36.34 2.23 21.67
CA TYR A 1103 -35.71 3.51 21.95
C TYR A 1103 -35.96 3.89 23.41
N ARG A 1104 -34.90 4.27 24.13
CA ARG A 1104 -34.98 4.79 25.50
C ARG A 1104 -34.15 6.06 25.64
N GLY A 1105 -34.83 7.21 25.68
CA GLY A 1105 -34.21 8.53 25.79
C GLY A 1105 -34.34 9.15 27.17
N LEU A 1106 -33.36 9.94 27.59
CA LEU A 1106 -33.52 10.89 28.71
C LEU A 1106 -32.99 12.26 28.32
N VAL A 1107 -33.84 13.28 28.37
CA VAL A 1107 -33.43 14.68 28.36
C VAL A 1107 -33.70 15.26 29.73
N LYS A 1108 -32.68 15.82 30.40
CA LYS A 1108 -32.86 16.56 31.66
C LYS A 1108 -32.38 17.98 31.51
N VAL A 1109 -33.21 18.94 31.91
CA VAL A 1109 -32.90 20.37 31.93
C VAL A 1109 -33.20 20.90 33.35
N PRO A 1110 -32.22 20.86 34.27
CA PRO A 1110 -32.35 21.44 35.60
C PRO A 1110 -32.58 22.96 35.56
N LYS A 1111 -33.15 23.49 36.65
CA LYS A 1111 -33.40 24.92 36.83
C LYS A 1111 -32.11 25.74 36.72
N GLY A 1112 -32.14 26.84 35.98
CA GLY A 1112 -30.99 27.69 35.67
C GLY A 1112 -30.41 27.49 34.25
N SER A 1113 -30.71 26.38 33.58
CA SER A 1113 -30.23 26.09 32.21
C SER A 1113 -31.07 26.78 31.14
N VAL A 1114 -30.98 28.10 31.10
CA VAL A 1114 -31.83 28.98 30.28
C VAL A 1114 -31.39 29.02 28.81
N GLY A 1115 -32.34 29.19 27.89
CA GLY A 1115 -32.08 29.26 26.44
C GLY A 1115 -31.71 27.92 25.79
N VAL A 1116 -31.97 26.81 26.48
CA VAL A 1116 -31.72 25.45 25.99
C VAL A 1116 -32.58 25.13 24.77
N LYS A 1117 -31.99 24.42 23.80
CA LYS A 1117 -32.70 23.88 22.64
C LYS A 1117 -32.51 22.37 22.53
N VAL A 1118 -33.61 21.63 22.40
CA VAL A 1118 -33.63 20.17 22.31
C VAL A 1118 -34.45 19.77 21.10
N ASN A 1119 -33.93 18.84 20.30
CA ASN A 1119 -34.70 18.12 19.29
C ASN A 1119 -34.47 16.61 19.45
N VAL A 1120 -35.53 15.87 19.76
CA VAL A 1120 -35.50 14.39 19.87
C VAL A 1120 -36.40 13.78 18.81
N ARG A 1121 -35.82 13.16 17.80
CA ARG A 1121 -36.52 12.46 16.73
C ARG A 1121 -36.31 10.95 16.83
N CYS A 1122 -37.40 10.20 16.86
CA CYS A 1122 -37.41 8.75 16.92
C CYS A 1122 -38.21 8.22 15.72
N ASP A 1123 -37.52 7.73 14.69
CA ASP A 1123 -38.18 7.01 13.59
C ASP A 1123 -38.07 5.50 13.86
N ALA A 1124 -39.17 4.76 13.69
CA ALA A 1124 -39.20 3.31 13.75
C ALA A 1124 -39.84 2.74 12.47
N LEU A 1125 -39.28 1.64 11.98
CA LEU A 1125 -39.74 0.91 10.80
C LEU A 1125 -39.97 -0.56 11.17
N ILE A 1126 -41.21 -1.00 11.08
CA ILE A 1126 -41.63 -2.37 11.38
C ILE A 1126 -41.87 -3.11 10.06
N LEU A 1127 -41.21 -4.25 9.89
CA LEU A 1127 -41.14 -4.99 8.61
C LEU A 1127 -42.13 -6.17 8.52
N ASP A 1128 -42.76 -6.56 9.64
CA ASP A 1128 -43.75 -7.65 9.69
C ASP A 1128 -44.74 -7.46 10.87
N GLU A 1129 -45.74 -8.35 10.99
CA GLU A 1129 -46.79 -8.24 12.02
C GLU A 1129 -46.39 -8.73 13.43
N LYS A 1130 -45.33 -9.53 13.56
CA LYS A 1130 -44.87 -10.12 14.84
C LYS A 1130 -43.86 -9.22 15.53
N SER A 1131 -43.12 -8.42 14.76
CA SER A 1131 -42.09 -7.50 15.22
C SER A 1131 -42.64 -6.32 16.01
N ARG A 1132 -41.82 -5.80 16.94
CA ARG A 1132 -42.22 -4.75 17.86
C ARG A 1132 -41.15 -3.67 17.99
N SER A 1133 -41.57 -2.41 17.92
CA SER A 1133 -40.74 -1.27 18.31
C SER A 1133 -41.41 -0.50 19.43
N ASP A 1134 -40.70 -0.30 20.54
CA ASP A 1134 -41.14 0.51 21.68
C ASP A 1134 -40.35 1.82 21.73
N THR A 1135 -41.00 2.94 22.11
CA THR A 1135 -40.35 4.25 22.26
C THR A 1135 -40.67 4.80 23.65
N TYR A 1136 -39.65 4.91 24.50
CA TYR A 1136 -39.74 5.44 25.88
C TYR A 1136 -38.92 6.73 26.04
N PRO A 1137 -39.48 7.90 25.67
CA PRO A 1137 -38.85 9.20 25.87
C PRO A 1137 -39.10 9.68 27.31
N TYR A 1138 -38.05 10.01 28.04
CA TYR A 1138 -38.15 10.69 29.33
C TYR A 1138 -37.63 12.12 29.21
N MET A 1139 -38.41 13.08 29.70
CA MET A 1139 -38.06 14.51 29.69
C MET A 1139 -38.31 15.11 31.08
N GLU A 1140 -37.22 15.48 31.77
CA GLU A 1140 -37.22 16.08 33.10
C GLU A 1140 -36.84 17.56 32.99
N ILE A 1141 -37.85 18.42 32.86
CA ILE A 1141 -37.67 19.84 32.51
C ILE A 1141 -38.08 20.71 33.71
N GLU A 1142 -37.10 21.31 34.37
CA GLU A 1142 -37.25 22.11 35.59
C GLU A 1142 -37.06 23.63 35.33
N GLU A 1143 -36.68 24.00 34.11
CA GLU A 1143 -36.45 25.37 33.66
C GLU A 1143 -37.52 25.82 32.65
N GLU A 1144 -37.99 27.06 32.80
CA GLU A 1144 -39.10 27.61 32.00
C GLU A 1144 -38.63 28.13 30.63
N ARG A 1145 -37.41 28.69 30.55
CA ARG A 1145 -36.91 29.36 29.35
C ARG A 1145 -36.21 28.40 28.38
N VAL A 1146 -36.93 27.41 27.87
CA VAL A 1146 -36.39 26.33 27.03
C VAL A 1146 -37.21 26.15 25.75
N THR A 1147 -36.62 25.53 24.72
CA THR A 1147 -37.33 25.10 23.51
C THR A 1147 -37.06 23.61 23.28
N ILE A 1148 -38.11 22.80 23.32
CA ILE A 1148 -37.99 21.34 23.30
C ILE A 1148 -38.97 20.80 22.27
N ALA A 1149 -38.45 20.04 21.31
CA ALA A 1149 -39.23 19.28 20.35
C ALA A 1149 -39.00 17.77 20.57
N HIS A 1150 -40.08 17.00 20.55
CA HIS A 1150 -40.03 15.55 20.44
C HIS A 1150 -40.95 15.09 19.31
N GLU A 1151 -40.40 14.31 18.40
CA GLU A 1151 -41.13 13.66 17.32
C GLU A 1151 -40.87 12.15 17.40
N ALA A 1152 -41.94 11.35 17.37
CA ALA A 1152 -41.86 9.90 17.28
C ALA A 1152 -42.76 9.42 16.14
N THR A 1153 -42.18 8.75 15.14
CA THR A 1153 -42.89 8.23 13.97
C THR A 1153 -42.66 6.73 13.87
N VAL A 1154 -43.74 5.94 13.87
CA VAL A 1154 -43.69 4.50 13.62
C VAL A 1154 -44.33 4.22 12.26
N GLY A 1155 -43.53 3.78 11.31
CA GLY A 1155 -43.99 3.32 10.00
C GLY A 1155 -44.04 1.80 9.92
N LYS A 1156 -45.08 1.27 9.27
CA LYS A 1156 -45.01 -0.01 8.58
C LYS A 1156 -44.66 0.26 7.11
N ILE A 1157 -43.97 -0.66 6.45
CA ILE A 1157 -43.86 -0.58 4.99
C ILE A 1157 -45.25 -0.80 4.39
N SER A 1158 -45.59 0.01 3.38
CA SER A 1158 -46.84 -0.10 2.65
C SER A 1158 -46.70 -1.09 1.50
N ASP A 1159 -47.68 -1.99 1.35
CA ASP A 1159 -47.76 -2.94 0.25
C ASP A 1159 -47.70 -2.23 -1.12
N ASP A 1160 -48.29 -1.03 -1.23
CA ASP A 1160 -48.23 -0.19 -2.44
C ASP A 1160 -46.80 0.27 -2.76
N GLN A 1161 -45.94 0.51 -1.76
CA GLN A 1161 -44.54 0.90 -1.96
C GLN A 1161 -43.71 -0.30 -2.45
N ILE A 1162 -43.92 -1.47 -1.85
CA ILE A 1162 -43.29 -2.73 -2.29
C ILE A 1162 -43.75 -3.06 -3.72
N PHE A 1163 -45.07 -3.08 -3.95
CA PHE A 1163 -45.66 -3.35 -5.27
C PHE A 1163 -45.20 -2.35 -6.33
N TYR A 1164 -45.12 -1.05 -6.01
CA TYR A 1164 -44.59 -0.05 -6.94
C TYR A 1164 -43.13 -0.33 -7.32
N LEU A 1165 -42.26 -0.63 -6.35
CA LEU A 1165 -40.86 -0.96 -6.61
C LEU A 1165 -40.71 -2.29 -7.39
N MET A 1166 -41.52 -3.29 -7.06
CA MET A 1166 -41.58 -4.56 -7.80
C MET A 1166 -42.08 -4.38 -9.23
N SER A 1167 -43.04 -3.49 -9.47
CA SER A 1167 -43.51 -3.13 -10.81
C SER A 1167 -42.42 -2.48 -11.69
N ARG A 1168 -41.31 -2.02 -11.08
CA ARG A 1168 -40.11 -1.52 -11.77
C ARG A 1168 -39.02 -2.57 -11.98
N GLY A 1169 -39.30 -3.83 -11.67
CA GLY A 1169 -38.41 -4.97 -11.89
C GLY A 1169 -37.48 -5.32 -10.73
N LEU A 1170 -37.70 -4.77 -9.53
CA LEU A 1170 -37.01 -5.20 -8.32
C LEU A 1170 -37.70 -6.43 -7.72
N THR A 1171 -36.96 -7.33 -7.09
CA THR A 1171 -37.54 -8.35 -6.21
C THR A 1171 -38.11 -7.71 -4.93
N GLU A 1172 -38.98 -8.42 -4.22
CA GLU A 1172 -39.51 -7.96 -2.93
C GLU A 1172 -38.39 -7.66 -1.92
N ALA A 1173 -37.37 -8.53 -1.84
CA ALA A 1173 -36.20 -8.32 -0.98
C ALA A 1173 -35.39 -7.07 -1.37
N GLU A 1174 -35.16 -6.82 -2.67
CA GLU A 1174 -34.48 -5.62 -3.15
C GLU A 1174 -35.31 -4.34 -2.91
N ALA A 1175 -36.64 -4.41 -3.10
CA ALA A 1175 -37.55 -3.30 -2.81
C ALA A 1175 -37.55 -2.95 -1.32
N LEU A 1176 -37.63 -3.95 -0.45
CA LEU A 1176 -37.62 -3.80 1.00
C LEU A 1176 -36.26 -3.26 1.47
N ALA A 1177 -35.15 -3.79 0.93
CA ALA A 1177 -33.80 -3.26 1.17
C ALA A 1177 -33.65 -1.80 0.72
N LEU A 1178 -34.18 -1.42 -0.45
CA LEU A 1178 -34.15 -0.03 -0.94
C LEU A 1178 -34.90 0.94 -0.02
N ILE A 1179 -36.06 0.52 0.52
CA ILE A 1179 -36.85 1.30 1.48
C ILE A 1179 -36.07 1.48 2.79
N VAL A 1180 -35.47 0.40 3.32
CA VAL A 1180 -34.65 0.47 4.55
C VAL A 1180 -33.38 1.31 4.35
N LEU A 1181 -32.72 1.21 3.18
CA LEU A 1181 -31.57 2.05 2.82
C LEU A 1181 -31.95 3.54 2.76
N GLY A 1182 -33.11 3.88 2.18
CA GLY A 1182 -33.64 5.24 2.21
C GLY A 1182 -33.97 5.73 3.63
N PHE A 1183 -34.46 4.84 4.50
CA PHE A 1183 -34.78 5.16 5.89
C PHE A 1183 -33.54 5.49 6.73
N ILE A 1184 -32.42 4.78 6.52
CA ILE A 1184 -31.15 5.01 7.23
C ILE A 1184 -30.24 6.06 6.56
N GLU A 1185 -30.59 6.58 5.38
CA GLU A 1185 -29.75 7.49 4.58
C GLU A 1185 -29.13 8.67 5.38
N PRO A 1186 -29.82 9.31 6.35
CA PRO A 1186 -29.21 10.34 7.20
C PRO A 1186 -28.01 9.85 8.03
N PHE A 1187 -27.98 8.57 8.42
CA PHE A 1187 -26.87 7.94 9.12
C PHE A 1187 -25.71 7.63 8.16
N ALA A 1188 -26.02 7.06 6.99
CA ALA A 1188 -25.02 6.76 5.97
C ALA A 1188 -24.27 8.03 5.51
N LYS A 1189 -24.94 9.20 5.48
CA LYS A 1189 -24.35 10.50 5.09
C LYS A 1189 -23.32 11.08 6.06
N VAL A 1190 -23.35 10.73 7.35
CA VAL A 1190 -22.41 11.26 8.35
C VAL A 1190 -21.23 10.32 8.63
N LEU A 1191 -21.33 9.06 8.21
CA LEU A 1191 -20.22 8.12 8.20
C LEU A 1191 -19.19 8.51 7.11
N PRO A 1192 -17.90 8.20 7.31
CA PRO A 1192 -16.97 8.13 6.18
C PRO A 1192 -17.47 7.11 5.16
N MET A 1193 -17.20 7.34 3.87
CA MET A 1193 -17.75 6.58 2.75
C MET A 1193 -17.59 5.05 2.91
N GLU A 1194 -16.44 4.62 3.44
CA GLU A 1194 -16.12 3.21 3.73
C GLU A 1194 -17.15 2.56 4.68
N TYR A 1195 -17.48 3.23 5.78
CA TYR A 1195 -18.42 2.73 6.79
C TYR A 1195 -19.88 2.87 6.36
N ALA A 1196 -20.20 3.87 5.53
CA ALA A 1196 -21.52 3.99 4.90
C ALA A 1196 -21.82 2.76 4.03
N ILE A 1197 -20.82 2.28 3.29
CA ILE A 1197 -20.92 1.06 2.47
C ILE A 1197 -21.03 -0.20 3.36
N GLU A 1198 -20.25 -0.28 4.43
CA GLU A 1198 -20.32 -1.39 5.40
C GLU A 1198 -21.70 -1.51 6.06
N LEU A 1199 -22.24 -0.41 6.59
CA LEU A 1199 -23.57 -0.39 7.23
C LEU A 1199 -24.67 -0.82 6.26
N ASN A 1200 -24.67 -0.26 5.04
CA ASN A 1200 -25.62 -0.63 3.99
C ASN A 1200 -25.58 -2.15 3.70
N ARG A 1201 -24.38 -2.73 3.74
CA ARG A 1201 -24.16 -4.15 3.51
C ARG A 1201 -24.59 -5.04 4.69
N LEU A 1202 -24.28 -4.64 5.92
CA LEU A 1202 -24.75 -5.34 7.14
C LEU A 1202 -26.28 -5.41 7.16
N ILE A 1203 -26.94 -4.33 6.75
CA ILE A 1203 -28.40 -4.26 6.69
C ILE A 1203 -28.95 -5.16 5.58
N GLN A 1204 -28.33 -5.22 4.41
CA GLN A 1204 -28.71 -6.21 3.38
C GLN A 1204 -28.62 -7.66 3.88
N LEU A 1205 -27.57 -8.02 4.63
CA LEU A 1205 -27.35 -9.39 5.13
C LEU A 1205 -28.39 -9.82 6.17
N GLU A 1206 -28.73 -8.95 7.11
CA GLU A 1206 -29.83 -9.18 8.06
C GLU A 1206 -31.21 -9.24 7.35
N MET A 1207 -31.31 -8.68 6.14
CA MET A 1207 -32.52 -8.71 5.33
C MET A 1207 -32.63 -9.96 4.43
N GLU A 1208 -31.52 -10.44 3.86
CA GLU A 1208 -31.42 -11.65 3.01
C GLU A 1208 -31.92 -12.94 3.71
N GLY A 1209 -31.91 -12.97 5.04
CA GLY A 1209 -32.44 -14.08 5.84
C GLY A 1209 -33.98 -14.26 5.81
N ALA A 1210 -34.73 -13.45 5.07
CA ALA A 1210 -36.19 -13.62 4.92
C ALA A 1210 -36.64 -13.70 3.45
N VAL A 1211 -36.42 -14.87 2.86
CA VAL A 1211 -37.41 -15.44 1.94
C VAL A 1211 -38.03 -16.63 2.68
N GLY A 1212 -39.33 -16.54 2.94
CA GLY A 1212 -40.13 -17.65 3.50
C GLY A 1212 -40.54 -18.65 2.43
#